data_AF-A0A8E2AHZ9-F1
#
_entry.id   AF-A0A8E2AHZ9-F1
#
_cell.length_a   1.000
_cell.length_b   1.000
_cell.length_c   1.000
_cell.angle_alpha   90.00
_cell.angle_beta   90.00
_cell.angle_gamma   90.00
#
_symmetry.space_group_name_H-M   'P 1'
#
loop_
_entity.id
_entity.type
_entity.pdbx_description
1 polymer ?
#
loop_
_entity_poly.entity_id
_entity_poly.type
_entity_poly.pdbx_seq_one_letter_code
_entity_poly.pdbx_strand_id
1 'polypeptide(L)'
;MTIVHEHGVDSVRFHFCGCITTTGQMMESEAIQFLSCDLFPRSWKEPRTVFTLGVLRQFHLLSMQANVNGHDFYAYLQRTTDNVRADHVLDRYREFLTGMWEFAFLRTVKRAGCEPGRNIGSGALAVWCPACPQPDKNMDPNWSDRPIHEQFLDALFHTIDSNFHQNMKDKSSDPDDFPLTCGAAYFADENDFKVFQTYIGPLKPEPSTCNKFEAMGYGTYRGKVSGTVGVICARHMFVLPGGGVDLQKGERFTNVDFALLLALQPWMGLHIHVAGYDIACMCTIRKTLFPWTLPAIGKFHLPAHIPSCCYKFSYHYLPGVGITDGEAPERIWPAINALATRTREMSAGHRHDVINDYHSDHNVRRTHGLARKLSKKYEEALEQKVSAQEWCSILVPVLTVKEASLEMLRLHGPQQPGLVGLIEEGIEIEELQYVHPLRAVTSGIDYKSIDDTSKDMQDRKTAYQTRLETWALRYESVLGNALREAVDAVAANHISMGYDDTFLYAMMLENEETVLEQVHLSDLEESEVESGSETLDAMVGEKRKSTKEHGLGAEVTTSRVELPSKYAAPILRHSTLKAAVDVERQLCESQAGNMLRELRTELILKYSLLKAKAQGSGVTAHTRTNVRIHRKQKTIDRAAWRYRHARRALLALGMDANDRRFHELMDEDKRAFVMDTNDERLGDSRKAPSWIWEDITFVETDETEKGLPDAMRVHWFRQCTTANRWKEQVLLLEVEMRRTCRFFRHYQQRWLDNAHEHEARSNARRAAYARRQAFRYTRLLEGCKERFPAKCFVA
;
A
#
# COMPACT_ATOMS: atom_id res chain seq x y z
N MET A 1 6.28 -3.53 57.94
CA MET A 1 5.61 -3.23 56.66
C MET A 1 6.54 -3.66 55.55
N THR A 2 6.05 -4.33 54.51
CA THR A 2 6.88 -4.60 53.32
C THR A 2 6.79 -3.40 52.38
N ILE A 3 7.92 -2.90 51.90
CA ILE A 3 7.99 -1.89 50.85
C ILE A 3 8.56 -2.52 49.59
N VAL A 4 7.91 -2.27 48.46
CA VAL A 4 8.41 -2.65 47.14
C VAL A 4 8.74 -1.36 46.39
N HIS A 5 9.96 -1.24 45.89
CA HIS A 5 10.47 -0.06 45.20
C HIS A 5 11.32 -0.44 43.99
N GLU A 6 11.86 0.54 43.27
CA GLU A 6 12.54 0.37 41.98
C GLU A 6 13.84 -0.45 42.08
N HIS A 7 14.34 -0.65 43.30
CA HIS A 7 15.59 -1.34 43.58
C HIS A 7 15.40 -2.66 44.35
N GLY A 8 14.17 -3.04 44.69
CA GLY A 8 13.95 -4.28 45.42
C GLY A 8 12.73 -4.30 46.34
N VAL A 9 12.77 -5.24 47.29
CA VAL A 9 11.72 -5.53 48.27
C VAL A 9 12.34 -5.56 49.66
N ASP A 10 11.96 -4.61 50.50
CA ASP A 10 12.53 -4.43 51.83
C ASP A 10 11.46 -4.47 52.93
N SER A 11 11.91 -4.70 54.17
CA SER A 11 11.07 -4.58 55.36
C SER A 11 11.41 -3.31 56.13
N VAL A 12 10.43 -2.41 56.23
CA VAL A 12 10.58 -1.10 56.89
C VAL A 12 9.58 -0.95 58.03
N ARG A 13 9.99 -0.23 59.08
CA ARG A 13 9.12 0.18 60.20
C ARG A 13 8.62 1.59 59.92
N PHE A 14 7.30 1.79 59.98
CA PHE A 14 6.66 3.10 59.84
C PHE A 14 6.10 3.55 61.18
N HIS A 15 6.17 4.85 61.43
CA HIS A 15 5.46 5.51 62.53
C HIS A 15 4.45 6.47 61.92
N PHE A 16 3.17 6.26 62.20
CA PHE A 16 2.10 7.10 61.67
C PHE A 16 1.97 8.37 62.51
N CYS A 17 1.69 9.47 61.82
CA CYS A 17 1.42 10.74 62.48
C CYS A 17 0.08 10.62 63.20
N GLY A 18 0.08 10.94 64.50
CA GLY A 18 -1.13 11.03 65.32
C GLY A 18 -1.56 12.45 65.64
N CYS A 19 -1.01 13.45 64.95
CA CYS A 19 -1.36 14.85 65.18
C CYS A 19 -2.81 15.11 64.73
N ILE A 20 -3.57 15.82 65.57
CA ILE A 20 -4.91 16.31 65.24
C ILE A 20 -4.73 17.42 64.20
N THR A 21 -5.48 17.35 63.10
CA THR A 21 -5.47 18.41 62.08
C THR A 21 -5.95 19.73 62.69
N THR A 22 -5.51 20.88 62.17
CA THR A 22 -5.90 22.22 62.63
C THR A 22 -7.42 22.49 62.62
N THR A 23 -8.20 21.63 61.97
CA THR A 23 -9.66 21.67 61.88
C THR A 23 -10.38 20.78 62.91
N GLY A 24 -9.66 20.10 63.81
CA GLY A 24 -10.26 19.24 64.84
C GLY A 24 -10.89 17.95 64.30
N GLN A 25 -10.61 17.57 63.05
CA GLN A 25 -11.11 16.33 62.43
C GLN A 25 -10.24 15.11 62.82
N MET A 26 -10.89 13.93 62.85
CA MET A 26 -10.27 12.64 63.12
C MET A 26 -9.04 12.37 62.24
N MET A 27 -8.07 11.65 62.81
CA MET A 27 -6.84 11.13 62.18
C MET A 27 -7.04 10.74 60.71
N GLU A 28 -6.16 11.23 59.83
CA GLU A 28 -6.05 10.72 58.46
C GLU A 28 -5.70 9.23 58.51
N SER A 29 -6.39 8.40 57.70
CA SER A 29 -6.13 6.97 57.65
C SER A 29 -4.69 6.66 57.24
N GLU A 30 -4.14 5.54 57.70
CA GLU A 30 -2.77 5.11 57.37
C GLU A 30 -2.52 5.11 55.85
N ALA A 31 -3.51 4.70 55.06
CA ALA A 31 -3.47 4.69 53.61
C ALA A 31 -3.29 6.11 53.00
N ILE A 32 -3.96 7.13 53.54
CA ILE A 32 -3.83 8.52 53.07
C ILE A 32 -2.47 9.09 53.48
N GLN A 33 -1.99 8.77 54.68
CA GLN A 33 -0.65 9.17 55.12
C GLN A 33 0.44 8.60 54.19
N PHE A 34 0.31 7.33 53.78
CA PHE A 34 1.20 6.72 52.80
C PHE A 34 1.18 7.45 51.44
N LEU A 35 -0.01 7.75 50.92
CA LEU A 35 -0.15 8.47 49.65
C LEU A 35 0.46 9.88 49.71
N SER A 36 0.40 10.53 50.87
CA SER A 36 1.02 11.83 51.09
C SER A 36 2.56 11.76 51.08
N CYS A 37 3.12 10.58 51.30
CA CYS A 37 4.56 10.28 51.21
C CYS A 37 4.95 9.57 49.90
N ASP A 38 4.12 9.66 48.84
CA ASP A 38 4.34 8.99 47.55
C ASP A 38 4.46 7.44 47.64
N LEU A 39 3.81 6.85 48.65
CA LEU A 39 3.69 5.40 48.83
C LEU A 39 2.25 4.96 48.55
N PHE A 40 2.08 4.04 47.62
CA PHE A 40 0.78 3.46 47.26
C PHE A 40 0.49 2.25 48.17
N PRO A 41 -0.54 2.32 49.03
CA PRO A 41 -0.87 1.21 49.92
C PRO A 41 -1.57 0.09 49.14
N ARG A 42 -1.25 -1.17 49.46
CA ARG A 42 -2.00 -2.31 48.90
C ARG A 42 -3.44 -2.36 49.42
N SER A 43 -3.67 -2.00 50.68
CA SER A 43 -4.96 -2.07 51.35
C SER A 43 -5.32 -0.71 51.94
N TRP A 44 -6.58 -0.34 51.81
CA TRP A 44 -7.10 0.96 52.25
C TRP A 44 -7.43 1.00 53.75
N LYS A 45 -7.59 -0.17 54.40
CA LYS A 45 -7.94 -0.28 55.83
C LYS A 45 -6.73 -0.56 56.70
N GLU A 46 -6.02 -1.64 56.39
CA GLU A 46 -4.84 -2.10 57.13
C GLU A 46 -3.72 -2.41 56.12
N PRO A 47 -2.98 -1.40 55.66
CA PRO A 47 -1.84 -1.62 54.77
C PRO A 47 -0.75 -2.45 55.46
N ARG A 48 -0.35 -3.57 54.84
CA ARG A 48 0.83 -4.37 55.24
C ARG A 48 1.96 -4.38 54.20
N THR A 49 1.62 -3.96 52.99
CA THR A 49 2.52 -3.79 51.85
C THR A 49 2.26 -2.43 51.22
N VAL A 50 3.33 -1.71 50.91
CA VAL A 50 3.29 -0.43 50.19
C VAL A 50 4.23 -0.47 48.99
N PHE A 51 3.86 0.23 47.92
CA PHE A 51 4.66 0.35 46.70
C PHE A 51 5.10 1.79 46.54
N THR A 52 6.34 2.05 46.12
CA THR A 52 6.67 3.41 45.66
C THR A 52 5.87 3.74 44.40
N LEU A 53 5.49 5.00 44.22
CA LEU A 53 4.88 5.40 42.96
C LEU A 53 5.82 5.20 41.76
N GLY A 54 7.14 5.20 41.96
CA GLY A 54 8.09 4.96 40.89
C GLY A 54 8.12 3.51 40.42
N VAL A 55 8.06 2.49 41.30
CA VAL A 55 8.04 1.08 40.86
C VAL A 55 6.77 0.76 40.07
N LEU A 56 5.62 1.30 40.48
CA LEU A 56 4.36 1.16 39.75
C LEU A 56 4.41 1.89 38.39
N ARG A 57 5.01 3.09 38.33
CA ARG A 57 5.20 3.82 37.06
C ARG A 57 6.17 3.10 36.12
N GLN A 58 7.26 2.55 36.65
CA GLN A 58 8.27 1.83 35.90
C GLN A 58 7.68 0.56 35.29
N PHE A 59 7.00 -0.25 36.09
CA PHE A 59 6.31 -1.44 35.58
C PHE A 59 5.24 -1.08 34.56
N HIS A 60 4.40 -0.08 34.84
CA HIS A 60 3.37 0.38 33.91
C HIS A 60 3.97 0.69 32.53
N LEU A 61 5.02 1.51 32.48
CA LEU A 61 5.65 1.88 31.22
C LEU A 61 6.33 0.70 30.52
N LEU A 62 7.06 -0.15 31.26
CA LEU A 62 7.70 -1.35 30.70
C LEU A 62 6.68 -2.35 30.16
N SER A 63 5.54 -2.49 30.84
CA SER A 63 4.46 -3.38 30.42
C SER A 63 3.81 -2.92 29.11
N MET A 64 3.74 -1.61 28.86
CA MET A 64 3.17 -1.03 27.63
C MET A 64 4.19 -0.97 26.47
N GLN A 65 5.46 -0.70 26.78
CA GLN A 65 6.50 -0.48 25.77
C GLN A 65 7.21 -1.78 25.34
N ALA A 66 7.46 -2.68 26.30
CA ALA A 66 8.26 -3.90 26.10
C ALA A 66 7.48 -5.18 26.43
N ASN A 67 6.17 -5.08 26.69
CA ASN A 67 5.31 -6.21 27.03
C ASN A 67 5.78 -7.04 28.25
N VAL A 68 6.59 -6.44 29.13
CA VAL A 68 7.10 -7.10 30.34
C VAL A 68 5.93 -7.59 31.20
N ASN A 69 5.92 -8.88 31.52
CA ASN A 69 4.89 -9.47 32.36
C ASN A 69 5.19 -9.25 33.85
N GLY A 70 4.15 -9.32 34.69
CA GLY A 70 4.29 -9.02 36.11
C GLY A 70 5.20 -10.00 36.84
N HIS A 71 5.19 -11.27 36.44
CA HIS A 71 6.00 -12.31 37.07
C HIS A 71 7.49 -12.03 36.88
N ASP A 72 7.92 -11.78 35.65
CA ASP A 72 9.32 -11.53 35.33
C ASP A 72 9.78 -10.18 35.90
N PHE A 73 8.90 -9.18 35.94
CA PHE A 73 9.21 -7.91 36.60
C PHE A 73 9.39 -8.07 38.11
N TYR A 74 8.54 -8.86 38.78
CA TYR A 74 8.67 -9.09 40.22
C TYR A 74 9.89 -9.97 40.54
N ALA A 75 10.17 -11.00 39.73
CA ALA A 75 11.39 -11.79 39.83
C ALA A 75 12.65 -10.92 39.62
N TYR A 76 12.60 -9.93 38.72
CA TYR A 76 13.65 -8.92 38.58
C TYR A 76 13.85 -8.13 39.88
N LEU A 77 12.78 -7.69 40.56
CA LEU A 77 12.88 -6.99 41.85
C LEU A 77 13.48 -7.88 42.94
N GLN A 78 13.09 -9.16 43.01
CA GLN A 78 13.66 -10.11 43.97
C GLN A 78 15.17 -10.28 43.74
N ARG A 79 15.58 -10.50 42.49
CA ARG A 79 17.01 -10.62 42.13
C ARG A 79 17.79 -9.33 42.31
N THR A 80 17.14 -8.17 42.20
CA THR A 80 17.79 -6.89 42.50
C THR A 80 18.02 -6.71 43.99
N THR A 81 17.12 -7.24 44.83
CA THR A 81 17.26 -7.25 46.29
C THR A 81 18.35 -8.20 46.74
N ASP A 82 18.32 -9.45 46.25
CA ASP A 82 19.33 -10.47 46.50
C ASP A 82 19.43 -11.39 45.27
N ASN A 83 20.52 -11.26 44.50
CA ASN A 83 20.72 -12.07 43.30
C ASN A 83 21.33 -13.45 43.61
N VAL A 84 21.71 -13.72 44.87
CA VAL A 84 22.26 -15.01 45.31
C VAL A 84 21.14 -15.90 45.85
N ARG A 85 20.25 -15.34 46.68
CA ARG A 85 19.11 -16.04 47.31
C ARG A 85 17.80 -15.30 47.07
N ALA A 86 17.45 -15.08 45.80
CA ALA A 86 16.24 -14.35 45.43
C ALA A 86 14.94 -14.98 45.98
N ASP A 87 14.95 -16.29 46.22
CA ASP A 87 13.86 -17.07 46.82
C ASP A 87 13.61 -16.73 48.30
N HIS A 88 14.58 -16.12 48.99
CA HIS A 88 14.44 -15.65 50.37
C HIS A 88 13.78 -14.26 50.48
N VAL A 89 13.71 -13.53 49.36
CA VAL A 89 13.08 -12.21 49.32
C VAL A 89 11.57 -12.38 49.41
N LEU A 90 10.91 -11.60 50.30
CA LEU A 90 9.48 -11.70 50.55
C LEU A 90 8.66 -11.64 49.25
N ASP A 91 7.88 -12.69 48.99
CA ASP A 91 6.96 -12.72 47.86
C ASP A 91 5.71 -11.88 48.17
N ARG A 92 5.55 -10.80 47.40
CA ARG A 92 4.38 -9.90 47.36
C ARG A 92 3.88 -9.74 45.93
N TYR A 93 4.12 -10.74 45.08
CA TYR A 93 3.71 -10.71 43.67
C TYR A 93 2.19 -10.51 43.51
N ARG A 94 1.38 -11.21 44.31
CA ARG A 94 -0.09 -11.09 44.25
C ARG A 94 -0.55 -9.68 44.64
N GLU A 95 0.02 -9.14 45.71
CA GLU A 95 -0.23 -7.77 46.14
C GLU A 95 0.22 -6.77 45.07
N PHE A 96 1.37 -7.00 44.45
CA PHE A 96 1.87 -6.15 43.37
C PHE A 96 0.91 -6.12 42.17
N LEU A 97 0.41 -7.28 41.73
CA LEU A 97 -0.55 -7.33 40.61
C LEU A 97 -1.83 -6.54 40.91
N THR A 98 -2.45 -6.73 42.07
CA THR A 98 -3.68 -5.98 42.37
C THR A 98 -3.41 -4.51 42.65
N GLY A 99 -2.29 -4.18 43.32
CA GLY A 99 -1.88 -2.79 43.53
C GLY A 99 -1.63 -2.07 42.21
N MET A 100 -1.02 -2.76 41.23
CA MET A 100 -0.86 -2.26 39.88
C MET A 100 -2.19 -2.09 39.15
N TRP A 101 -3.11 -3.05 39.29
CA TRP A 101 -4.44 -2.97 38.67
C TRP A 101 -5.22 -1.75 39.17
N GLU A 102 -5.28 -1.53 40.48
CA GLU A 102 -5.89 -0.34 41.10
C GLU A 102 -5.18 0.95 40.67
N PHE A 103 -3.85 0.95 40.64
CA PHE A 103 -3.06 2.10 40.20
C PHE A 103 -3.30 2.48 38.73
N ALA A 104 -3.38 1.50 37.82
CA ALA A 104 -3.69 1.71 36.41
C ALA A 104 -5.09 2.31 36.22
N PHE A 105 -6.09 1.78 36.93
CA PHE A 105 -7.45 2.30 36.93
C PHE A 105 -7.49 3.76 37.41
N LEU A 106 -6.89 4.06 38.56
CA LEU A 106 -6.82 5.42 39.11
C LEU A 106 -6.11 6.39 38.16
N ARG A 107 -5.07 5.97 37.46
CA ARG A 107 -4.41 6.79 36.43
C ARG A 107 -5.34 7.10 35.25
N THR A 108 -6.11 6.11 34.81
CA THR A 108 -7.06 6.26 33.71
C THR A 108 -8.18 7.24 34.08
N VAL A 109 -8.79 7.06 35.25
CA VAL A 109 -9.82 7.96 35.80
C VAL A 109 -9.28 9.38 35.97
N LYS A 110 -8.07 9.51 36.53
CA LYS A 110 -7.39 10.81 36.70
C LYS A 110 -7.16 11.51 35.36
N ARG A 111 -6.77 10.77 34.31
CA ARG A 111 -6.58 11.33 32.95
C ARG A 111 -7.90 11.79 32.33
N ALA A 112 -9.01 11.09 32.60
CA ALA A 112 -10.33 11.49 32.15
C ALA A 112 -10.91 12.69 32.93
N GLY A 113 -10.37 12.97 34.12
CA GLY A 113 -10.90 14.00 35.02
C GLY A 113 -12.19 13.58 35.72
N CYS A 114 -12.39 12.26 35.90
CA CYS A 114 -13.53 11.70 36.61
C CYS A 114 -13.15 11.35 38.06
N GLU A 115 -14.15 11.18 38.93
CA GLU A 115 -13.94 10.55 40.23
C GLU A 115 -13.91 9.02 40.08
N PRO A 116 -13.11 8.30 40.88
CA PRO A 116 -13.11 6.84 40.86
C PRO A 116 -14.43 6.31 41.43
N GLY A 117 -15.05 5.39 40.71
CA GLY A 117 -16.32 4.79 41.10
C GLY A 117 -16.79 3.76 40.08
N ARG A 118 -17.91 3.11 40.38
CA ARG A 118 -18.52 2.10 39.51
C ARG A 118 -19.46 2.68 38.45
N ASN A 119 -19.98 3.88 38.68
CA ASN A 119 -20.95 4.53 37.80
C ASN A 119 -20.27 5.54 36.87
N ILE A 120 -19.26 5.09 36.13
CA ILE A 120 -18.62 5.91 35.11
C ILE A 120 -19.33 5.63 33.78
N GLY A 121 -19.73 6.69 33.06
CA GLY A 121 -20.45 6.54 31.80
C GLY A 121 -19.69 5.73 30.75
N SER A 122 -20.44 5.01 29.90
CA SER A 122 -19.88 4.20 28.81
C SER A 122 -18.90 5.01 27.96
N GLY A 123 -17.73 4.43 27.71
CA GLY A 123 -16.66 5.05 26.92
C GLY A 123 -16.03 6.34 27.48
N ALA A 124 -16.40 6.81 28.68
CA ALA A 124 -15.91 8.07 29.24
C ALA A 124 -14.41 8.09 29.58
N LEU A 125 -13.79 6.92 29.79
CA LEU A 125 -12.38 6.76 30.11
C LEU A 125 -11.49 6.55 28.86
N ALA A 126 -12.10 6.32 27.70
CA ALA A 126 -11.39 6.11 26.45
C ALA A 126 -10.80 7.42 25.89
N VAL A 127 -9.72 7.30 25.11
CA VAL A 127 -9.11 8.43 24.41
C VAL A 127 -9.68 8.48 23.00
N TRP A 128 -10.39 9.56 22.69
CA TRP A 128 -11.11 9.75 21.44
C TRP A 128 -10.17 10.22 20.32
N CYS A 129 -10.49 9.88 19.07
CA CYS A 129 -9.76 10.35 17.90
C CYS A 129 -9.99 11.86 17.67
N PRO A 130 -8.96 12.72 17.73
CA PRO A 130 -9.11 14.16 17.53
C PRO A 130 -9.62 14.57 16.13
N ALA A 131 -9.40 13.73 15.12
CA ALA A 131 -9.72 14.01 13.73
C ALA A 131 -11.09 13.47 13.27
N CYS A 132 -11.66 12.50 13.99
CA CYS A 132 -13.02 12.00 13.71
C CYS A 132 -14.06 13.10 13.98
N PRO A 133 -15.17 13.13 13.22
CA PRO A 133 -16.27 14.06 13.47
C PRO A 133 -16.81 13.84 14.89
N GLN A 134 -16.90 14.89 15.70
CA GLN A 134 -17.52 14.85 17.02
C GLN A 134 -18.43 16.08 17.16
N PRO A 135 -19.76 15.91 17.05
CA PRO A 135 -20.71 16.98 17.26
C PRO A 135 -20.42 17.73 18.57
N ASP A 136 -20.61 19.06 18.55
CA ASP A 136 -20.39 19.98 19.69
C ASP A 136 -18.94 20.10 20.21
N LYS A 137 -17.99 19.33 19.66
CA LYS A 137 -16.58 19.34 20.10
C LYS A 137 -15.62 19.87 19.05
N ASN A 138 -15.66 19.31 17.85
CA ASN A 138 -14.65 19.61 16.83
C ASN A 138 -15.19 19.83 15.41
N MET A 139 -16.49 19.69 15.20
CA MET A 139 -17.14 19.89 13.91
C MET A 139 -17.38 21.38 13.62
N ASP A 140 -17.75 21.68 12.38
CA ASP A 140 -18.16 23.02 11.97
C ASP A 140 -19.55 23.34 12.50
N PRO A 141 -19.87 24.53 13.04
CA PRO A 141 -21.21 24.82 13.55
C PRO A 141 -22.34 24.53 12.55
N ASN A 142 -22.10 24.73 11.25
CA ASN A 142 -23.10 24.52 10.20
C ASN A 142 -22.92 23.17 9.47
N TRP A 143 -22.29 22.19 10.11
CA TRP A 143 -22.04 20.88 9.51
C TRP A 143 -23.33 20.15 9.11
N SER A 144 -24.42 20.35 9.85
CA SER A 144 -25.71 19.70 9.61
C SER A 144 -26.38 20.15 8.31
N ASP A 145 -26.16 21.40 7.91
CA ASP A 145 -26.79 22.04 6.75
C ASP A 145 -25.95 21.89 5.47
N ARG A 146 -24.86 21.14 5.54
CA ARG A 146 -23.93 20.95 4.44
C ARG A 146 -24.65 20.33 3.22
N PRO A 147 -24.41 20.85 2.00
CA PRO A 147 -24.94 20.27 0.77
C PRO A 147 -24.60 18.79 0.64
N ILE A 148 -25.52 17.99 0.08
CA ILE A 148 -25.40 16.52 -0.02
C ILE A 148 -24.04 16.08 -0.59
N HIS A 149 -23.54 16.77 -1.62
CA HIS A 149 -22.28 16.43 -2.28
C HIS A 149 -21.03 16.66 -1.43
N GLU A 150 -21.13 17.38 -0.31
CA GLU A 150 -20.03 17.59 0.63
C GLU A 150 -20.22 16.87 1.97
N GLN A 151 -21.40 16.27 2.25
CA GLN A 151 -21.69 15.60 3.53
C GLN A 151 -20.69 14.49 3.89
N PHE A 152 -20.01 13.91 2.89
CA PHE A 152 -18.94 12.94 3.11
C PHE A 152 -17.78 13.49 3.95
N LEU A 153 -17.57 14.82 3.97
CA LEU A 153 -16.56 15.45 4.81
C LEU A 153 -16.83 15.21 6.29
N ASP A 154 -18.11 15.11 6.67
CA ASP A 154 -18.62 14.89 8.02
C ASP A 154 -18.89 13.42 8.34
N ALA A 155 -18.54 12.51 7.42
CA ALA A 155 -18.75 11.08 7.62
C ALA A 155 -17.85 10.46 8.70
N LEU A 156 -18.40 9.52 9.46
CA LEU A 156 -17.61 8.66 10.36
C LEU A 156 -17.10 7.43 9.60
N PHE A 157 -15.78 7.28 9.58
CA PHE A 157 -15.11 6.11 9.01
C PHE A 157 -14.74 5.11 10.11
N HIS A 158 -15.37 3.95 10.10
CA HIS A 158 -15.10 2.89 11.06
C HIS A 158 -14.96 1.53 10.36
N THR A 159 -14.21 0.63 10.98
CA THR A 159 -13.97 -0.73 10.52
C THR A 159 -14.23 -1.70 11.67
N ILE A 160 -14.84 -2.84 11.38
CA ILE A 160 -15.09 -3.92 12.32
C ILE A 160 -14.28 -5.14 11.91
N ASP A 161 -13.64 -5.76 12.88
CA ASP A 161 -12.97 -7.04 12.68
C ASP A 161 -12.83 -7.81 14.01
N SER A 162 -12.69 -9.13 13.92
CA SER A 162 -12.47 -10.04 15.05
C SER A 162 -11.05 -10.57 15.11
N ASN A 163 -10.47 -10.50 16.30
CA ASN A 163 -9.16 -11.04 16.62
C ASN A 163 -9.27 -12.30 17.48
N PHE A 164 -8.96 -13.46 16.90
CA PHE A 164 -9.00 -14.76 17.57
C PHE A 164 -7.75 -15.09 18.39
N HIS A 165 -6.66 -14.34 18.23
CA HIS A 165 -5.46 -14.52 19.05
C HIS A 165 -5.69 -14.02 20.48
N GLN A 166 -6.60 -13.07 20.69
CA GLN A 166 -7.00 -12.56 22.01
C GLN A 166 -7.97 -13.50 22.75
N ASN A 167 -7.67 -14.80 22.78
CA ASN A 167 -8.49 -15.78 23.47
C ASN A 167 -8.19 -15.83 24.99
N MET A 168 -9.10 -16.47 25.74
CA MET A 168 -8.96 -16.71 27.18
C MET A 168 -9.25 -18.17 27.47
N LYS A 169 -8.39 -18.81 28.27
CA LYS A 169 -8.61 -20.20 28.70
C LYS A 169 -9.84 -20.29 29.60
N ASP A 170 -10.48 -21.46 29.53
CA ASP A 170 -11.53 -21.81 30.47
C ASP A 170 -10.89 -22.18 31.81
N LYS A 171 -11.05 -21.31 32.80
CA LYS A 171 -10.51 -21.48 34.15
C LYS A 171 -11.54 -21.06 35.19
N SER A 172 -11.48 -21.69 36.35
CA SER A 172 -12.24 -21.25 37.52
C SER A 172 -11.86 -19.79 37.81
N SER A 173 -12.84 -18.89 37.67
CA SER A 173 -12.69 -17.46 37.94
C SER A 173 -13.39 -17.15 39.25
N ASP A 174 -12.84 -16.20 40.01
CA ASP A 174 -13.52 -15.63 41.16
C ASP A 174 -14.85 -15.01 40.69
N PRO A 175 -16.01 -15.39 41.25
CA PRO A 175 -17.29 -14.77 40.90
C PRO A 175 -17.32 -13.25 41.13
N ASP A 176 -16.46 -12.74 42.02
CA ASP A 176 -16.34 -11.31 42.34
C ASP A 176 -15.26 -10.61 41.47
N ASP A 177 -14.67 -11.28 40.47
CA ASP A 177 -13.77 -10.66 39.48
C ASP A 177 -14.58 -9.95 38.40
N PHE A 178 -14.63 -8.61 38.49
CA PHE A 178 -15.22 -7.73 37.48
C PHE A 178 -14.19 -6.67 37.04
N PRO A 179 -14.28 -6.15 35.81
CA PRO A 179 -13.40 -5.07 35.37
C PRO A 179 -13.71 -3.80 36.18
N LEU A 180 -12.69 -3.12 36.70
CA LEU A 180 -12.84 -1.84 37.40
C LEU A 180 -13.42 -0.75 36.48
N THR A 181 -13.21 -0.89 35.16
CA THR A 181 -13.78 0.04 34.18
C THR A 181 -15.25 -0.17 33.88
N CYS A 182 -15.86 -1.35 34.11
CA CYS A 182 -17.29 -1.65 33.87
C CYS A 182 -17.88 -0.98 32.61
N GLY A 183 -17.32 -1.22 31.41
CA GLY A 183 -17.82 -0.64 30.16
C GLY A 183 -17.44 0.84 29.90
N ALA A 184 -16.80 1.51 30.85
CA ALA A 184 -16.45 2.93 30.72
C ALA A 184 -15.24 3.21 29.80
N ALA A 185 -14.57 2.18 29.28
CA ALA A 185 -13.37 2.31 28.45
C ALA A 185 -13.60 1.79 27.01
N TYR A 186 -12.77 0.84 26.53
CA TYR A 186 -12.86 0.33 25.15
C TYR A 186 -13.74 -0.91 25.06
N PHE A 187 -13.72 -1.78 26.06
CA PHE A 187 -14.69 -2.88 26.17
C PHE A 187 -16.08 -2.36 26.56
N ALA A 188 -17.09 -2.99 25.97
CA ALA A 188 -18.47 -2.90 26.40
C ALA A 188 -18.70 -3.60 27.74
N ASP A 189 -19.77 -3.23 28.46
CA ASP A 189 -20.16 -3.94 29.68
C ASP A 189 -20.73 -5.34 29.34
N GLU A 190 -20.22 -6.38 30.01
CA GLU A 190 -20.65 -7.75 29.78
C GLU A 190 -22.09 -8.01 30.23
N ASN A 191 -22.59 -7.29 31.23
CA ASN A 191 -23.97 -7.45 31.70
C ASN A 191 -24.95 -6.83 30.72
N ASP A 192 -24.61 -5.70 30.11
CA ASP A 192 -25.40 -5.13 29.00
C ASP A 192 -25.47 -6.11 27.83
N PHE A 193 -24.38 -6.82 27.54
CA PHE A 193 -24.38 -7.84 26.49
C PHE A 193 -25.29 -9.02 26.83
N LYS A 194 -25.27 -9.50 28.08
CA LYS A 194 -26.19 -10.56 28.54
C LYS A 194 -27.64 -10.13 28.38
N VAL A 195 -27.98 -8.89 28.74
CA VAL A 195 -29.33 -8.33 28.53
C VAL A 195 -29.68 -8.31 27.04
N PHE A 196 -28.78 -7.83 26.19
CA PHE A 196 -28.97 -7.80 24.74
C PHE A 196 -29.20 -9.20 24.14
N GLN A 197 -28.48 -10.22 24.61
CA GLN A 197 -28.67 -11.60 24.19
C GLN A 197 -30.07 -12.14 24.52
N THR A 198 -30.65 -11.77 25.67
CA THR A 198 -32.02 -12.18 26.01
C THR A 198 -33.07 -11.57 25.08
N TYR A 199 -32.81 -10.37 24.54
CA TYR A 199 -33.72 -9.68 23.62
C TYR A 199 -33.70 -10.29 22.21
N ILE A 200 -32.53 -10.70 21.71
CA ILE A 200 -32.39 -11.27 20.36
C ILE A 200 -32.83 -12.73 20.27
N GLY A 201 -32.75 -13.49 21.37
CA GLY A 201 -33.08 -14.91 21.40
C GLY A 201 -32.00 -15.80 20.79
N PRO A 202 -32.27 -17.11 20.60
CA PRO A 202 -31.27 -18.08 20.13
C PRO A 202 -30.89 -17.83 18.67
N LEU A 203 -29.58 -17.77 18.43
CA LEU A 203 -29.01 -17.47 17.12
C LEU A 203 -29.17 -18.65 16.16
N LYS A 204 -29.71 -18.37 14.98
CA LYS A 204 -29.83 -19.36 13.89
C LYS A 204 -28.55 -19.35 13.05
N PRO A 205 -28.11 -20.50 12.50
CA PRO A 205 -27.04 -20.54 11.52
C PRO A 205 -27.41 -19.69 10.30
N GLU A 206 -26.49 -18.83 9.85
CA GLU A 206 -26.72 -17.94 8.73
C GLU A 206 -25.96 -18.45 7.49
N PRO A 207 -26.67 -18.66 6.36
CA PRO A 207 -26.02 -19.12 5.14
C PRO A 207 -25.17 -17.99 4.53
N SER A 208 -23.95 -18.31 4.09
CA SER A 208 -23.12 -17.38 3.35
C SER A 208 -23.64 -17.20 1.92
N THR A 209 -23.93 -15.96 1.51
CA THR A 209 -24.34 -15.63 0.14
C THR A 209 -23.17 -15.24 -0.78
N CYS A 210 -21.96 -15.11 -0.22
CA CYS A 210 -20.70 -14.89 -0.92
C CYS A 210 -19.86 -16.19 -0.94
N ASN A 211 -18.61 -16.12 -1.43
CA ASN A 211 -17.61 -17.18 -1.23
C ASN A 211 -17.62 -17.63 0.24
N LYS A 212 -17.49 -18.94 0.47
CA LYS A 212 -17.53 -19.52 1.81
C LYS A 212 -16.33 -19.03 2.62
N PHE A 213 -16.53 -17.97 3.39
CA PHE A 213 -15.58 -17.57 4.42
C PHE A 213 -15.72 -18.55 5.59
N GLU A 214 -14.69 -19.35 5.86
CA GLU A 214 -14.64 -20.28 7.01
C GLU A 214 -14.67 -19.58 8.38
N ALA A 215 -14.66 -18.24 8.41
CA ALA A 215 -14.69 -17.43 9.63
C ALA A 215 -15.97 -17.57 10.47
N MET A 216 -17.08 -18.01 9.87
CA MET A 216 -18.38 -18.16 10.53
C MET A 216 -18.52 -19.55 11.19
N GLY A 217 -18.10 -19.65 12.45
CA GLY A 217 -18.57 -20.71 13.37
C GLY A 217 -17.71 -21.98 13.54
N TYR A 218 -16.60 -22.13 12.81
CA TYR A 218 -15.72 -23.31 12.89
C TYR A 218 -14.29 -23.01 13.38
N GLY A 219 -14.12 -22.02 14.26
CA GLY A 219 -12.81 -21.66 14.80
C GLY A 219 -12.15 -22.76 15.63
N THR A 220 -10.83 -22.91 15.47
CA THR A 220 -9.97 -23.83 16.25
C THR A 220 -9.76 -23.38 17.70
N TYR A 221 -10.03 -22.10 17.99
CA TYR A 221 -9.82 -21.48 19.30
C TYR A 221 -10.95 -21.83 20.28
N ARG A 222 -10.59 -22.46 21.41
CA ARG A 222 -11.49 -22.92 22.47
C ARG A 222 -11.15 -22.23 23.80
N GLY A 223 -12.14 -22.03 24.65
CA GLY A 223 -11.99 -21.40 25.97
C GLY A 223 -13.24 -20.64 26.39
N LYS A 224 -13.17 -19.90 27.50
CA LYS A 224 -14.26 -19.00 27.95
C LYS A 224 -14.48 -17.86 26.95
N VAL A 225 -13.39 -17.38 26.34
CA VAL A 225 -13.39 -16.38 25.26
C VAL A 225 -12.58 -16.94 24.10
N SER A 226 -13.21 -17.06 22.94
CA SER A 226 -12.60 -17.57 21.69
C SER A 226 -11.84 -16.50 20.90
N GLY A 227 -12.07 -15.22 21.21
CA GLY A 227 -11.46 -14.05 20.58
C GLY A 227 -12.20 -12.78 20.99
N THR A 228 -11.90 -11.66 20.32
CA THR A 228 -12.54 -10.36 20.58
C THR A 228 -12.91 -9.66 19.27
N VAL A 229 -14.08 -9.07 19.18
CA VAL A 229 -14.39 -8.10 18.10
C VAL A 229 -14.01 -6.70 18.54
N GLY A 230 -13.53 -5.88 17.62
CA GLY A 230 -13.21 -4.47 17.86
C GLY A 230 -13.75 -3.55 16.77
N VAL A 231 -14.32 -2.41 17.17
CA VAL A 231 -14.66 -1.29 16.28
C VAL A 231 -13.55 -0.24 16.32
N ILE A 232 -13.00 0.08 15.15
CA ILE A 232 -11.81 0.93 15.00
C ILE A 232 -12.09 2.05 13.99
N CYS A 233 -11.56 3.24 14.23
CA CYS A 233 -11.51 4.31 13.24
C CYS A 233 -10.64 3.89 12.04
N ALA A 234 -11.24 3.80 10.85
CA ALA A 234 -10.58 3.30 9.66
C ALA A 234 -9.45 4.21 9.16
N ARG A 235 -9.53 5.52 9.42
CA ARG A 235 -8.60 6.53 8.84
C ARG A 235 -7.42 6.86 9.74
N HIS A 236 -7.63 6.87 11.05
CA HIS A 236 -6.64 7.30 12.05
C HIS A 236 -6.13 6.14 12.93
N MET A 237 -6.78 4.97 12.86
CA MET A 237 -6.47 3.75 13.62
C MET A 237 -6.58 3.96 15.14
N PHE A 238 -7.67 4.59 15.57
CA PHE A 238 -8.06 4.68 16.98
C PHE A 238 -9.08 3.60 17.30
N VAL A 239 -8.89 2.89 18.40
CA VAL A 239 -9.91 1.97 18.92
C VAL A 239 -11.06 2.82 19.47
N LEU A 240 -12.31 2.53 19.07
CA LEU A 240 -13.45 3.32 19.51
C LEU A 240 -13.87 2.96 20.94
N PRO A 241 -14.38 3.92 21.73
CA PRO A 241 -14.94 3.66 23.06
C PRO A 241 -16.09 2.65 22.98
N GLY A 242 -16.15 1.69 23.90
CA GLY A 242 -17.21 0.67 23.94
C GLY A 242 -17.26 -0.30 22.76
N GLY A 243 -16.29 -0.25 21.84
CA GLY A 243 -16.27 -1.08 20.62
C GLY A 243 -15.64 -2.46 20.76
N GLY A 244 -15.17 -2.84 21.96
CA GLY A 244 -14.60 -4.15 22.24
C GLY A 244 -15.63 -5.11 22.85
N VAL A 245 -15.79 -6.31 22.29
CA VAL A 245 -16.68 -7.36 22.82
C VAL A 245 -16.00 -8.72 22.75
N ASP A 246 -16.08 -9.48 23.84
CA ASP A 246 -15.57 -10.85 23.89
C ASP A 246 -16.46 -11.82 23.08
N LEU A 247 -15.84 -12.71 22.32
CA LEU A 247 -16.50 -13.73 21.51
C LEU A 247 -16.63 -15.04 22.30
N GLN A 248 -17.84 -15.46 22.64
CA GLN A 248 -18.04 -16.71 23.40
C GLN A 248 -17.75 -17.95 22.55
N LYS A 249 -18.09 -17.92 21.25
CA LYS A 249 -17.84 -19.04 20.33
C LYS A 249 -17.82 -18.55 18.88
N GLY A 250 -16.64 -18.14 18.44
CA GLY A 250 -16.41 -17.56 17.12
C GLY A 250 -17.07 -16.19 16.95
N GLU A 251 -16.81 -15.56 15.80
CA GLU A 251 -17.55 -14.36 15.41
C GLU A 251 -19.01 -14.72 15.07
N ARG A 252 -19.93 -13.85 15.48
CA ARG A 252 -21.36 -13.92 15.18
C ARG A 252 -21.86 -12.50 14.99
N PHE A 253 -22.87 -12.30 14.13
CA PHE A 253 -23.43 -10.96 13.92
C PHE A 253 -23.96 -10.32 15.20
N THR A 254 -24.46 -11.08 16.17
CA THR A 254 -24.88 -10.53 17.47
C THR A 254 -23.74 -9.85 18.24
N ASN A 255 -22.52 -10.37 18.15
CA ASN A 255 -21.36 -9.78 18.82
C ASN A 255 -20.99 -8.46 18.12
N VAL A 256 -21.03 -8.47 16.78
CA VAL A 256 -20.73 -7.31 15.93
C VAL A 256 -21.79 -6.21 16.07
N ASP A 257 -23.08 -6.57 16.01
CA ASP A 257 -24.22 -5.68 16.20
C ASP A 257 -24.13 -4.97 17.54
N PHE A 258 -23.82 -5.71 18.62
CA PHE A 258 -23.67 -5.13 19.96
C PHE A 258 -22.47 -4.17 20.04
N ALA A 259 -21.32 -4.58 19.50
CA ALA A 259 -20.13 -3.73 19.45
C ALA A 259 -20.40 -2.42 18.70
N LEU A 260 -21.13 -2.49 17.57
CA LEU A 260 -21.51 -1.33 16.78
C LEU A 260 -22.52 -0.42 17.50
N LEU A 261 -23.55 -0.99 18.13
CA LEU A 261 -24.56 -0.22 18.85
C LEU A 261 -23.94 0.63 19.96
N LEU A 262 -23.01 0.05 20.74
CA LEU A 262 -22.34 0.78 21.81
C LEU A 262 -21.28 1.76 21.28
N ALA A 263 -20.44 1.32 20.35
CA ALA A 263 -19.38 2.19 19.82
C ALA A 263 -19.95 3.40 19.07
N LEU A 264 -21.03 3.22 18.29
CA LEU A 264 -21.52 4.25 17.38
C LEU A 264 -22.56 5.19 18.00
N GLN A 265 -23.00 4.95 19.23
CA GLN A 265 -23.97 5.82 19.92
C GLN A 265 -23.65 7.32 19.82
N PRO A 266 -22.39 7.78 20.02
CA PRO A 266 -22.06 9.20 19.94
C PRO A 266 -22.17 9.81 18.53
N TRP A 267 -22.30 8.98 17.50
CA TRP A 267 -22.26 9.35 16.10
C TRP A 267 -23.58 9.08 15.36
N MET A 268 -24.64 8.69 16.08
CA MET A 268 -25.97 8.44 15.49
C MET A 268 -26.62 9.70 14.91
N GLY A 269 -26.16 10.90 15.29
CA GLY A 269 -26.64 12.15 14.70
C GLY A 269 -26.01 12.50 13.34
N LEU A 270 -24.94 11.82 12.91
CA LEU A 270 -24.27 12.12 11.65
C LEU A 270 -25.08 11.64 10.45
N HIS A 271 -24.97 12.36 9.32
CA HIS A 271 -25.67 11.99 8.08
C HIS A 271 -25.16 10.69 7.47
N ILE A 272 -23.84 10.47 7.49
CA ILE A 272 -23.18 9.38 6.76
C ILE A 272 -22.18 8.64 7.66
N HIS A 273 -22.27 7.32 7.65
CA HIS A 273 -21.22 6.43 8.15
C HIS A 273 -20.59 5.68 6.98
N VAL A 274 -19.29 5.42 7.04
CA VAL A 274 -18.58 4.50 6.13
C VAL A 274 -18.08 3.33 6.98
N ALA A 275 -18.62 2.14 6.71
CA ALA A 275 -18.40 0.95 7.51
C ALA A 275 -17.58 -0.08 6.72
N GLY A 276 -16.31 -0.25 7.10
CA GLY A 276 -15.46 -1.31 6.62
C GLY A 276 -15.71 -2.62 7.38
N TYR A 277 -16.03 -3.70 6.69
CA TYR A 277 -16.16 -5.03 7.30
C TYR A 277 -15.91 -6.08 6.23
N ASP A 278 -15.12 -7.10 6.55
CA ASP A 278 -14.73 -8.14 5.59
C ASP A 278 -15.96 -8.79 4.96
N ILE A 279 -16.99 -9.04 5.78
CA ILE A 279 -18.25 -9.61 5.30
C ILE A 279 -19.36 -8.57 5.17
N ALA A 280 -19.02 -7.30 4.88
CA ALA A 280 -19.99 -6.23 4.63
C ALA A 280 -21.02 -6.57 3.54
N CYS A 281 -20.68 -7.45 2.59
CA CYS A 281 -21.62 -7.92 1.56
C CYS A 281 -22.74 -8.83 2.10
N MET A 282 -22.51 -9.48 3.24
CA MET A 282 -23.48 -10.36 3.92
C MET A 282 -24.19 -9.63 5.06
N CYS A 283 -23.50 -8.67 5.68
CA CYS A 283 -24.07 -7.87 6.75
C CYS A 283 -25.08 -6.88 6.18
N THR A 284 -26.36 -7.14 6.39
CA THR A 284 -27.38 -6.09 6.27
C THR A 284 -27.33 -5.30 7.57
N ILE A 285 -26.40 -4.33 7.69
CA ILE A 285 -26.44 -3.37 8.80
C ILE A 285 -27.89 -2.88 8.88
N ARG A 286 -28.54 -3.13 10.02
CA ARG A 286 -29.99 -2.91 10.17
C ARG A 286 -30.27 -1.44 9.89
N LYS A 287 -30.70 -1.13 8.66
CA LYS A 287 -30.85 0.24 8.12
C LYS A 287 -31.78 1.13 8.96
N THR A 288 -32.55 0.53 9.87
CA THR A 288 -33.48 1.21 10.77
C THR A 288 -32.83 1.74 12.04
N LEU A 289 -31.64 1.25 12.43
CA LEU A 289 -30.98 1.61 13.70
C LEU A 289 -29.79 2.54 13.55
N PHE A 290 -29.22 2.63 12.34
CA PHE A 290 -28.03 3.43 12.06
C PHE A 290 -28.33 4.48 11.00
N PRO A 291 -27.60 5.61 10.98
CA PRO A 291 -27.61 6.54 9.86
C PRO A 291 -27.30 5.88 8.54
N TRP A 292 -27.44 6.64 7.44
CA TRP A 292 -27.07 6.14 6.12
C TRP A 292 -25.62 5.64 6.14
N THR A 293 -25.48 4.31 6.04
CA THR A 293 -24.19 3.64 6.18
C THR A 293 -23.78 3.08 4.84
N LEU A 294 -22.60 3.53 4.37
CA LEU A 294 -21.96 3.03 3.17
C LEU A 294 -21.10 1.81 3.53
N PRO A 295 -21.53 0.58 3.20
CA PRO A 295 -20.74 -0.61 3.46
C PRO A 295 -19.56 -0.69 2.50
N ALA A 296 -18.41 -1.10 3.01
CA ALA A 296 -17.19 -1.31 2.26
C ALA A 296 -16.46 -2.55 2.77
N ILE A 297 -15.71 -3.21 1.89
CA ILE A 297 -14.84 -4.34 2.24
C ILE A 297 -13.39 -3.84 2.18
N GLY A 298 -12.58 -4.22 3.16
CA GLY A 298 -11.16 -3.88 3.20
C GLY A 298 -10.46 -4.28 1.89
N LYS A 299 -9.55 -3.44 1.39
CA LYS A 299 -8.86 -3.65 0.11
C LYS A 299 -8.10 -4.98 0.03
N PHE A 300 -7.55 -5.45 1.16
CA PHE A 300 -6.83 -6.72 1.24
C PHE A 300 -7.78 -7.91 1.15
N HIS A 301 -8.94 -7.80 1.78
CA HIS A 301 -9.95 -8.87 1.83
C HIS A 301 -10.84 -8.90 0.58
N LEU A 302 -11.02 -7.77 -0.10
CA LEU A 302 -11.88 -7.60 -1.28
C LEU A 302 -11.69 -8.68 -2.38
N PRO A 303 -10.45 -9.10 -2.75
CA PRO A 303 -10.24 -10.11 -3.78
C PRO A 303 -10.78 -11.50 -3.43
N ALA A 304 -11.00 -11.79 -2.14
CA ALA A 304 -11.57 -13.06 -1.70
C ALA A 304 -13.09 -13.17 -1.94
N HIS A 305 -13.74 -12.08 -2.36
CA HIS A 305 -15.18 -12.06 -2.63
C HIS A 305 -15.52 -12.42 -4.08
N ILE A 306 -16.81 -12.67 -4.32
CA ILE A 306 -17.33 -12.84 -5.68
C ILE A 306 -17.18 -11.54 -6.50
N PRO A 307 -17.06 -11.61 -7.84
CA PRO A 307 -16.76 -10.44 -8.67
C PRO A 307 -17.70 -9.24 -8.45
N SER A 308 -19.00 -9.45 -8.25
CA SER A 308 -19.95 -8.35 -8.01
C SER A 308 -19.66 -7.55 -6.74
N CYS A 309 -19.11 -8.19 -5.71
CA CYS A 309 -18.71 -7.53 -4.47
C CYS A 309 -17.46 -6.67 -4.66
N CYS A 310 -16.50 -7.14 -5.47
CA CYS A 310 -15.25 -6.45 -5.80
C CYS A 310 -15.47 -5.08 -6.46
N TYR A 311 -16.65 -4.85 -7.05
CA TYR A 311 -17.03 -3.54 -7.59
C TYR A 311 -17.93 -2.75 -6.62
N LYS A 312 -18.93 -3.39 -6.03
CA LYS A 312 -19.98 -2.71 -5.23
C LYS A 312 -19.47 -2.18 -3.89
N PHE A 313 -18.56 -2.88 -3.23
CA PHE A 313 -18.10 -2.57 -1.87
C PHE A 313 -16.64 -2.11 -1.83
N SER A 314 -16.06 -1.78 -2.99
CA SER A 314 -14.66 -1.41 -3.10
C SER A 314 -14.40 0.04 -2.73
N TYR A 315 -13.49 0.27 -1.78
CA TYR A 315 -13.00 1.61 -1.44
C TYR A 315 -12.41 2.37 -2.63
N HIS A 316 -12.02 1.71 -3.73
CA HIS A 316 -11.55 2.39 -4.93
C HIS A 316 -12.68 3.17 -5.61
N TYR A 317 -13.89 2.64 -5.58
CA TYR A 317 -15.02 3.16 -6.37
C TYR A 317 -16.06 3.91 -5.54
N LEU A 318 -16.13 3.65 -4.22
CA LEU A 318 -17.10 4.29 -3.33
C LEU A 318 -16.90 5.82 -3.23
N PRO A 319 -17.92 6.63 -3.49
CA PRO A 319 -17.81 8.09 -3.41
C PRO A 319 -17.63 8.59 -1.99
N GLY A 320 -16.86 9.68 -1.84
CA GLY A 320 -16.66 10.35 -0.57
C GLY A 320 -15.74 9.63 0.43
N VAL A 321 -15.06 8.54 0.02
CA VAL A 321 -14.19 7.78 0.94
C VAL A 321 -12.72 8.16 0.85
N GLY A 322 -12.32 8.98 -0.12
CA GLY A 322 -10.93 9.34 -0.36
C GLY A 322 -10.02 8.11 -0.57
N ILE A 323 -8.79 8.16 -0.05
CA ILE A 323 -7.82 7.05 -0.10
C ILE A 323 -7.89 6.24 1.21
N THR A 324 -9.09 5.85 1.63
CA THR A 324 -9.29 4.92 2.75
C THR A 324 -9.12 3.48 2.25
N ASP A 325 -8.52 2.60 3.07
CA ASP A 325 -8.27 1.20 2.70
C ASP A 325 -9.14 0.18 3.47
N GLY A 326 -9.70 0.57 4.63
CA GLY A 326 -10.46 -0.33 5.49
C GLY A 326 -9.59 -1.28 6.35
N GLU A 327 -8.27 -1.19 6.26
CA GLU A 327 -7.32 -2.16 6.85
C GLU A 327 -6.76 -1.67 8.21
N ALA A 328 -7.53 -0.88 8.95
CA ALA A 328 -7.08 -0.40 10.25
C ALA A 328 -6.88 -1.53 11.28
N PRO A 329 -7.78 -2.54 11.39
CA PRO A 329 -7.63 -3.64 12.35
C PRO A 329 -6.37 -4.47 12.12
N GLU A 330 -6.06 -4.80 10.87
CA GLU A 330 -4.85 -5.57 10.48
C GLU A 330 -3.53 -4.90 10.90
N ARG A 331 -3.53 -3.58 11.11
CA ARG A 331 -2.37 -2.83 11.60
C ARG A 331 -2.33 -2.70 13.12
N ILE A 332 -3.44 -2.94 13.82
CA ILE A 332 -3.54 -2.88 15.29
C ILE A 332 -3.36 -4.27 15.90
N TRP A 333 -3.91 -5.32 15.27
CA TRP A 333 -3.89 -6.69 15.80
C TRP A 333 -2.50 -7.23 16.10
N PRO A 334 -1.48 -7.09 15.23
CA PRO A 334 -0.15 -7.58 15.55
C PRO A 334 0.43 -6.96 16.83
N ALA A 335 0.14 -5.68 17.09
CA ALA A 335 0.63 -4.98 18.28
C ALA A 335 -0.01 -5.53 19.57
N ILE A 336 -1.33 -5.70 19.59
CA ILE A 336 -2.04 -6.27 20.74
C ILE A 336 -1.82 -7.79 20.87
N ASN A 337 -1.53 -8.52 19.80
CA ASN A 337 -1.26 -9.97 19.84
C ASN A 337 -0.02 -10.31 20.68
N ALA A 338 0.93 -9.39 20.81
CA ALA A 338 2.03 -9.54 21.74
C ALA A 338 1.58 -9.62 23.21
N LEU A 339 0.40 -9.08 23.54
CA LEU A 339 -0.22 -9.16 24.87
C LEU A 339 -1.01 -10.46 25.08
N ALA A 340 -1.42 -11.15 24.01
CA ALA A 340 -2.34 -12.30 24.07
C ALA A 340 -1.90 -13.38 25.04
N THR A 341 -0.61 -13.77 25.00
CA THR A 341 -0.07 -14.81 25.89
C THR A 341 -0.20 -14.45 27.36
N ARG A 342 -0.10 -13.16 27.70
CA ARG A 342 -0.21 -12.66 29.07
C ARG A 342 -1.67 -12.57 29.51
N THR A 343 -2.56 -12.09 28.65
CA THR A 343 -3.98 -11.90 28.98
C THR A 343 -4.77 -13.21 28.95
N ARG A 344 -4.31 -14.22 28.20
CA ARG A 344 -4.97 -15.53 28.08
C ARG A 344 -5.14 -16.27 29.41
N GLU A 345 -4.22 -16.06 30.34
CA GLU A 345 -4.22 -16.67 31.68
C GLU A 345 -4.81 -15.75 32.76
N MET A 346 -5.18 -14.51 32.45
CA MET A 346 -5.73 -13.54 33.41
C MET A 346 -7.20 -13.85 33.75
N SER A 347 -7.68 -13.35 34.90
CA SER A 347 -9.11 -13.36 35.21
C SER A 347 -9.86 -12.40 34.26
N ALA A 348 -11.18 -12.57 34.10
CA ALA A 348 -11.93 -11.91 33.03
C ALA A 348 -11.94 -10.38 33.19
N GLY A 349 -12.22 -9.90 34.41
CA GLY A 349 -12.24 -8.48 34.73
C GLY A 349 -10.87 -7.82 34.60
N HIS A 350 -9.85 -8.44 35.20
CA HIS A 350 -8.48 -7.92 35.08
C HIS A 350 -7.98 -7.92 33.63
N ARG A 351 -8.31 -8.95 32.85
CA ARG A 351 -7.98 -9.02 31.41
C ARG A 351 -8.51 -7.81 30.65
N HIS A 352 -9.79 -7.48 30.83
CA HIS A 352 -10.40 -6.32 30.15
C HIS A 352 -9.68 -5.03 30.51
N ASP A 353 -9.35 -4.81 31.78
CA ASP A 353 -8.67 -3.58 32.19
C ASP A 353 -7.24 -3.47 31.66
N VAL A 354 -6.49 -4.59 31.60
CA VAL A 354 -5.15 -4.59 30.98
C VAL A 354 -5.24 -4.28 29.48
N ILE A 355 -6.21 -4.86 28.76
CA ILE A 355 -6.41 -4.58 27.34
C ILE A 355 -6.89 -3.14 27.13
N ASN A 356 -7.81 -2.65 27.97
CA ASN A 356 -8.28 -1.27 27.95
C ASN A 356 -7.12 -0.29 28.13
N ASP A 357 -6.22 -0.55 29.07
CA ASP A 357 -5.05 0.29 29.31
C ASP A 357 -4.08 0.29 28.11
N TYR A 358 -3.88 -0.86 27.48
CA TYR A 358 -3.10 -0.98 26.23
C TYR A 358 -3.71 -0.19 25.07
N HIS A 359 -5.02 -0.31 24.83
CA HIS A 359 -5.74 0.50 23.85
C HIS A 359 -5.64 2.00 24.17
N SER A 360 -5.66 2.34 25.47
CA SER A 360 -5.45 3.69 25.96
C SER A 360 -4.06 4.23 25.61
N ASP A 361 -2.98 3.48 25.84
CA ASP A 361 -1.64 3.88 25.43
C ASP A 361 -1.54 4.05 23.90
N HIS A 362 -2.09 3.09 23.14
CA HIS A 362 -2.13 3.16 21.68
C HIS A 362 -2.80 4.44 21.18
N ASN A 363 -3.99 4.76 21.68
CA ASN A 363 -4.72 5.98 21.29
C ASN A 363 -4.01 7.26 21.76
N VAL A 364 -3.35 7.27 22.93
CA VAL A 364 -2.54 8.42 23.39
C VAL A 364 -1.35 8.66 22.46
N ARG A 365 -0.58 7.62 22.13
CA ARG A 365 0.58 7.73 21.22
C ARG A 365 0.14 8.18 19.83
N ARG A 366 -1.02 7.71 19.36
CA ARG A 366 -1.64 8.17 18.11
C ARG A 366 -2.00 9.65 18.18
N THR A 367 -2.60 10.10 19.27
CA THR A 367 -2.94 11.51 19.51
C THR A 367 -1.69 12.40 19.43
N HIS A 368 -0.61 12.02 20.11
CA HIS A 368 0.65 12.78 20.10
C HIS A 368 1.29 12.85 18.71
N GLY A 369 1.17 11.79 17.91
CA GLY A 369 1.74 11.74 16.57
C GLY A 369 0.83 12.27 15.45
N LEU A 370 -0.41 12.69 15.77
CA LEU A 370 -1.45 12.91 14.78
C LEU A 370 -1.13 14.07 13.84
N ALA A 371 -0.67 15.21 14.38
CA ALA A 371 -0.32 16.39 13.58
C ALA A 371 0.74 16.07 12.51
N ARG A 372 1.83 15.41 12.90
CA ARG A 372 2.87 14.96 11.99
C ARG A 372 2.34 14.00 10.92
N LYS A 373 1.48 13.04 11.30
CA LYS A 373 0.90 12.07 10.36
C LYS A 373 -0.03 12.74 9.34
N LEU A 374 -0.89 13.66 9.77
CA LEU A 374 -1.82 14.36 8.89
C LEU A 374 -1.07 15.29 7.91
N SER A 375 -0.05 16.03 8.37
CA SER A 375 0.77 16.89 7.50
C SER A 375 1.38 16.11 6.35
N LYS A 376 2.10 15.02 6.69
CA LYS A 376 2.72 14.16 5.69
C LYS A 376 1.70 13.58 4.70
N LYS A 377 0.55 13.11 5.19
CA LYS A 377 -0.52 12.59 4.32
C LYS A 377 -1.10 13.68 3.40
N TYR A 378 -1.13 14.93 3.84
CA TYR A 378 -1.66 16.05 3.06
C TYR A 378 -0.71 16.48 1.96
N GLU A 379 0.58 16.61 2.26
CA GLU A 379 1.64 16.86 1.27
C GLU A 379 1.62 15.77 0.19
N GLU A 380 1.63 14.49 0.59
CA GLU A 380 1.50 13.36 -0.33
C GLU A 380 0.20 13.43 -1.16
N ALA A 381 -0.93 13.79 -0.55
CA ALA A 381 -2.21 13.85 -1.26
C ALA A 381 -2.27 14.97 -2.30
N LEU A 382 -1.58 16.10 -2.08
CA LEU A 382 -1.49 17.18 -3.05
C LEU A 382 -0.70 16.75 -4.29
N GLU A 383 0.46 16.14 -4.09
CA GLU A 383 1.30 15.62 -5.19
C GLU A 383 0.55 14.57 -6.02
N GLN A 384 -0.07 13.60 -5.33
CA GLN A 384 -0.78 12.51 -5.99
C GLN A 384 -2.06 12.95 -6.69
N LYS A 385 -2.74 14.00 -6.16
CA LYS A 385 -3.89 14.61 -6.83
C LYS A 385 -3.49 15.22 -8.17
N VAL A 386 -2.38 15.97 -8.24
CA VAL A 386 -1.92 16.60 -9.49
C VAL A 386 -1.61 15.52 -10.53
N SER A 387 -0.79 14.53 -10.15
CA SER A 387 -0.44 13.40 -11.02
C SER A 387 -1.70 12.69 -11.52
N ALA A 388 -2.61 12.26 -10.64
CA ALA A 388 -3.81 11.54 -11.06
C ALA A 388 -4.74 12.37 -11.97
N GLN A 389 -4.78 13.70 -11.81
CA GLN A 389 -5.57 14.58 -12.68
C GLN A 389 -4.95 14.74 -14.08
N GLU A 390 -3.62 14.86 -14.16
CA GLU A 390 -2.89 14.88 -15.43
C GLU A 390 -3.18 13.61 -16.23
N TRP A 391 -3.05 12.45 -15.58
CA TRP A 391 -3.35 11.14 -16.18
C TRP A 391 -4.79 10.99 -16.66
N CYS A 392 -5.79 11.36 -15.84
CA CYS A 392 -7.18 11.31 -16.28
C CYS A 392 -7.42 12.24 -17.48
N SER A 393 -6.76 13.41 -17.54
CA SER A 393 -6.90 14.39 -18.63
C SER A 393 -6.28 13.92 -19.95
N ILE A 394 -5.10 13.29 -19.89
CA ILE A 394 -4.42 12.68 -21.04
C ILE A 394 -5.33 11.63 -21.70
N LEU A 395 -6.12 10.91 -20.92
CA LEU A 395 -6.96 9.82 -21.39
C LEU A 395 -8.38 10.26 -21.87
N VAL A 396 -8.76 11.54 -21.74
CA VAL A 396 -10.07 12.10 -22.18
C VAL A 396 -10.32 12.08 -23.70
N PRO A 397 -9.34 12.33 -24.58
CA PRO A 397 -9.57 12.41 -26.02
C PRO A 397 -10.19 11.15 -26.66
N VAL A 398 -10.01 9.96 -26.06
CA VAL A 398 -10.46 8.66 -26.60
C VAL A 398 -11.97 8.43 -26.59
N LEU A 399 -12.76 9.31 -25.99
CA LEU A 399 -14.23 9.17 -25.95
C LEU A 399 -15.00 10.24 -26.72
N THR A 400 -14.34 11.29 -27.23
CA THR A 400 -15.05 12.46 -27.81
C THR A 400 -14.63 12.87 -29.22
N VAL A 401 -13.73 12.14 -29.89
CA VAL A 401 -13.48 12.37 -31.32
C VAL A 401 -14.19 11.29 -32.13
N LYS A 402 -15.44 11.57 -32.52
CA LYS A 402 -15.91 11.13 -33.83
C LYS A 402 -15.47 12.20 -34.81
N GLU A 403 -14.78 11.75 -35.86
CA GLU A 403 -14.46 12.52 -37.07
C GLU A 403 -13.36 13.58 -36.91
N ALA A 404 -12.10 13.16 -37.06
CA ALA A 404 -11.11 13.87 -37.88
C ALA A 404 -9.78 13.12 -37.89
N SER A 405 -9.57 12.19 -38.84
CA SER A 405 -8.24 11.86 -39.40
C SER A 405 -8.24 10.69 -40.41
N LEU A 406 -9.32 10.49 -41.19
CA LEU A 406 -9.28 9.62 -42.39
C LEU A 406 -9.02 10.42 -43.69
N GLU A 407 -8.75 11.72 -43.58
CA GLU A 407 -8.64 12.64 -44.73
C GLU A 407 -7.24 13.25 -44.90
N MET A 408 -6.21 12.75 -44.20
CA MET A 408 -4.81 13.22 -44.33
C MET A 408 -3.82 12.15 -44.83
N LEU A 409 -4.31 11.03 -45.39
CA LEU A 409 -3.48 9.99 -46.01
C LEU A 409 -3.83 9.75 -47.49
N ARG A 410 -4.28 10.81 -48.19
CA ARG A 410 -4.44 10.85 -49.65
C ARG A 410 -4.01 12.19 -50.26
N LEU A 411 -2.90 12.74 -49.78
CA LEU A 411 -2.27 13.92 -50.40
C LEU A 411 -0.78 13.68 -50.60
N HIS A 412 -0.44 12.70 -51.44
CA HIS A 412 0.86 12.65 -52.07
C HIS A 412 0.64 12.59 -53.59
N GLY A 413 1.16 13.61 -54.27
CA GLY A 413 1.25 13.70 -55.72
C GLY A 413 2.06 12.53 -56.31
N PRO A 414 2.28 12.50 -57.63
CA PRO A 414 2.80 11.33 -58.33
C PRO A 414 4.20 10.94 -57.82
N GLN A 415 4.25 10.01 -56.87
CA GLN A 415 5.48 9.41 -56.37
C GLN A 415 5.86 8.26 -57.30
N GLN A 416 7.14 8.16 -57.62
CA GLN A 416 7.65 7.09 -58.47
C GLN A 416 7.45 5.73 -57.78
N PRO A 417 6.70 4.78 -58.38
CA PRO A 417 6.33 3.50 -57.75
C PRO A 417 7.50 2.61 -57.31
N GLY A 418 8.73 2.92 -57.72
CA GLY A 418 9.92 2.13 -57.40
C GLY A 418 10.66 2.51 -56.11
N LEU A 419 10.58 3.76 -55.64
CA LEU A 419 11.39 4.23 -54.51
C LEU A 419 10.83 3.81 -53.14
N VAL A 420 9.51 3.94 -52.94
CA VAL A 420 8.85 3.55 -51.69
C VAL A 420 9.01 2.05 -51.44
N GLY A 421 8.71 1.21 -52.43
CA GLY A 421 8.85 -0.24 -52.31
C GLY A 421 10.31 -0.72 -52.20
N LEU A 422 11.29 0.06 -52.67
CA LEU A 422 12.71 -0.25 -52.48
C LEU A 422 13.16 0.01 -51.03
N ILE A 423 12.76 1.14 -50.45
CA ILE A 423 13.11 1.51 -49.08
C ILE A 423 12.37 0.59 -48.09
N GLU A 424 11.09 0.30 -48.34
CA GLU A 424 10.30 -0.66 -47.55
C GLU A 424 10.94 -2.05 -47.54
N GLU A 425 11.32 -2.57 -48.71
CA GLU A 425 12.00 -3.87 -48.82
C GLU A 425 13.38 -3.86 -48.13
N GLY A 426 14.10 -2.74 -48.17
CA GLY A 426 15.38 -2.58 -47.46
C GLY A 426 15.21 -2.64 -45.94
N ILE A 427 14.21 -1.94 -45.40
CA ILE A 427 13.86 -1.99 -43.98
C ILE A 427 13.49 -3.42 -43.57
N GLU A 428 12.68 -4.14 -44.37
CA GLU A 428 12.32 -5.53 -44.08
C GLU A 428 13.52 -6.48 -44.08
N ILE A 429 14.47 -6.31 -45.00
CA ILE A 429 15.69 -7.12 -45.06
C ILE A 429 16.56 -6.88 -43.82
N GLU A 430 16.69 -5.63 -43.38
CA GLU A 430 17.43 -5.29 -42.15
C GLU A 430 16.78 -5.91 -40.91
N GLU A 431 15.45 -5.92 -40.82
CA GLU A 431 14.74 -6.60 -39.74
C GLU A 431 14.95 -8.12 -39.73
N LEU A 432 14.95 -8.75 -40.91
CA LEU A 432 15.13 -10.20 -41.06
C LEU A 432 16.50 -10.68 -40.54
N GLN A 433 17.53 -9.82 -40.62
CA GLN A 433 18.87 -10.10 -40.08
C GLN A 433 18.86 -10.27 -38.55
N TYR A 434 17.89 -9.67 -37.86
CA TYR A 434 17.77 -9.71 -36.40
C TYR A 434 16.80 -10.76 -35.86
N VAL A 435 16.07 -11.46 -36.74
CA VAL A 435 15.21 -12.59 -36.35
C VAL A 435 16.11 -13.75 -35.88
N HIS A 436 15.92 -14.16 -34.62
CA HIS A 436 16.77 -15.09 -33.84
C HIS A 436 17.41 -16.28 -34.63
N PRO A 437 16.67 -17.03 -35.48
CA PRO A 437 17.27 -18.09 -36.29
C PRO A 437 18.24 -17.61 -37.38
N LEU A 438 17.97 -16.48 -38.05
CA LEU A 438 18.85 -15.95 -39.10
C LEU A 438 20.08 -15.25 -38.52
N ARG A 439 19.94 -14.56 -37.38
CA ARG A 439 21.06 -13.92 -36.68
C ARG A 439 22.14 -14.94 -36.31
N ALA A 440 21.76 -16.05 -35.64
CA ALA A 440 22.69 -17.12 -35.25
C ALA A 440 23.44 -17.73 -36.46
N VAL A 441 22.74 -17.92 -37.57
CA VAL A 441 23.30 -18.46 -38.83
C VAL A 441 24.22 -17.46 -39.54
N THR A 442 23.94 -16.15 -39.46
CA THR A 442 24.79 -15.10 -40.04
C THR A 442 25.99 -14.75 -39.16
N SER A 443 25.91 -14.91 -37.83
CA SER A 443 26.98 -14.62 -36.88
C SER A 443 27.84 -15.82 -36.49
N GLY A 444 27.56 -17.00 -37.05
CA GLY A 444 28.37 -18.22 -36.84
C GLY A 444 28.25 -18.86 -35.46
N ILE A 445 27.16 -18.59 -34.71
CA ILE A 445 26.95 -19.12 -33.36
C ILE A 445 26.10 -20.40 -33.45
N ASP A 446 26.61 -21.52 -32.93
CA ASP A 446 25.93 -22.83 -32.96
C ASP A 446 24.75 -22.83 -31.97
N TYR A 447 23.52 -22.78 -32.50
CA TYR A 447 22.30 -22.68 -31.71
C TYR A 447 21.60 -24.05 -31.60
N LYS A 448 21.60 -24.62 -30.39
CA LYS A 448 20.83 -25.83 -30.06
C LYS A 448 19.59 -25.46 -29.24
N SER A 449 18.48 -25.10 -29.90
CA SER A 449 17.16 -25.19 -29.26
C SER A 449 16.11 -25.74 -30.24
N ILE A 450 15.72 -26.99 -29.97
CA ILE A 450 14.41 -27.65 -30.11
C ILE A 450 13.39 -26.92 -31.02
N ASP A 451 13.38 -27.25 -32.31
CA ASP A 451 12.21 -27.67 -33.14
C ASP A 451 12.42 -27.47 -34.66
N ASP A 452 13.46 -26.74 -35.10
CA ASP A 452 13.72 -26.51 -36.54
C ASP A 452 14.78 -27.48 -37.10
N THR A 453 14.48 -28.14 -38.22
CA THR A 453 15.43 -29.01 -38.92
C THR A 453 16.56 -28.19 -39.57
N SER A 454 17.79 -28.70 -39.57
CA SER A 454 18.97 -28.04 -40.19
C SER A 454 18.75 -27.63 -41.66
N LYS A 455 17.87 -28.34 -42.37
CA LYS A 455 17.46 -28.04 -43.74
C LYS A 455 16.60 -26.77 -43.85
N ASP A 456 15.62 -26.57 -42.97
CA ASP A 456 14.76 -25.37 -42.94
C ASP A 456 15.59 -24.08 -42.71
N MET A 457 16.59 -24.17 -41.84
CA MET A 457 17.50 -23.06 -41.55
C MET A 457 18.37 -22.67 -42.75
N GLN A 458 18.85 -23.66 -43.50
CA GLN A 458 19.67 -23.42 -44.69
C GLN A 458 18.82 -22.86 -45.85
N ASP A 459 17.59 -23.34 -46.02
CA ASP A 459 16.64 -22.84 -47.02
C ASP A 459 16.24 -21.37 -46.73
N ARG A 460 16.10 -21.01 -45.46
CA ARG A 460 15.86 -19.60 -45.05
C ARG A 460 17.07 -18.70 -45.29
N LYS A 461 18.29 -19.22 -45.10
CA LYS A 461 19.54 -18.50 -45.38
C LYS A 461 19.68 -18.18 -46.86
N THR A 462 19.48 -19.18 -47.73
CA THR A 462 19.58 -18.99 -49.18
C THR A 462 18.50 -18.06 -49.70
N ALA A 463 17.26 -18.16 -49.19
CA ALA A 463 16.19 -17.23 -49.51
C ALA A 463 16.52 -15.78 -49.11
N TYR A 464 17.10 -15.57 -47.92
CA TYR A 464 17.54 -14.25 -47.46
C TYR A 464 18.65 -13.68 -48.36
N GLN A 465 19.68 -14.48 -48.67
CA GLN A 465 20.80 -14.06 -49.53
C GLN A 465 20.32 -13.67 -50.94
N THR A 466 19.43 -14.47 -51.52
CA THR A 466 18.83 -14.19 -52.85
C THR A 466 18.05 -12.87 -52.83
N ARG A 467 17.30 -12.63 -51.74
CA ARG A 467 16.52 -11.40 -51.56
C ARG A 467 17.40 -10.17 -51.41
N LEU A 468 18.51 -10.28 -50.66
CA LEU A 468 19.49 -9.20 -50.47
C LEU A 468 20.21 -8.84 -51.77
N GLU A 469 20.62 -9.83 -52.56
CA GLU A 469 21.27 -9.60 -53.86
C GLU A 469 20.32 -8.93 -54.86
N THR A 470 19.06 -9.38 -54.91
CA THR A 470 18.03 -8.79 -55.78
C THR A 470 17.73 -7.34 -55.38
N TRP A 471 17.67 -7.08 -54.07
CA TRP A 471 17.47 -5.74 -53.54
C TRP A 471 18.66 -4.82 -53.83
N ALA A 472 19.91 -5.27 -53.64
CA ALA A 472 21.12 -4.48 -53.87
C ALA A 472 21.23 -3.99 -55.32
N LEU A 473 20.89 -4.84 -56.29
CA LEU A 473 20.85 -4.47 -57.72
C LEU A 473 19.82 -3.38 -58.01
N ARG A 474 18.63 -3.48 -57.39
CA ARG A 474 17.59 -2.44 -57.51
C ARG A 474 18.01 -1.15 -56.81
N TYR A 475 18.64 -1.26 -55.64
CA TYR A 475 19.14 -0.12 -54.88
C TYR A 475 20.14 0.71 -55.68
N GLU A 476 21.12 0.06 -56.30
CA GLU A 476 22.12 0.75 -57.11
C GLU A 476 21.49 1.48 -58.31
N SER A 477 20.46 0.89 -58.92
CA SER A 477 19.77 1.49 -60.08
C SER A 477 18.89 2.70 -59.74
N VAL A 478 18.36 2.78 -58.51
CA VAL A 478 17.37 3.80 -58.12
C VAL A 478 17.99 4.89 -57.23
N LEU A 479 18.84 4.51 -56.26
CA LEU A 479 19.44 5.42 -55.27
C LEU A 479 20.96 5.56 -55.43
N GLY A 480 21.63 4.58 -56.03
CA GLY A 480 23.10 4.55 -56.11
C GLY A 480 23.73 5.75 -56.82
N ASN A 481 23.06 6.34 -57.81
CA ASN A 481 23.55 7.54 -58.51
C ASN A 481 23.34 8.81 -57.68
N ALA A 482 22.16 8.95 -57.05
CA ALA A 482 21.82 10.11 -56.23
C ALA A 482 22.67 10.18 -54.94
N LEU A 483 23.02 9.02 -54.38
CA LEU A 483 23.91 8.89 -53.23
C LEU A 483 25.36 9.27 -53.58
N ARG A 484 25.89 8.77 -54.70
CA ARG A 484 27.23 9.14 -55.19
C ARG A 484 27.36 10.64 -55.39
N GLU A 485 26.36 11.26 -56.02
CA GLU A 485 26.31 12.72 -56.20
C GLU A 485 26.30 13.48 -54.86
N ALA A 486 25.55 13.01 -53.86
CA ALA A 486 25.52 13.62 -52.53
C ALA A 486 26.86 13.46 -51.77
N VAL A 487 27.48 12.28 -51.84
CA VAL A 487 28.78 12.00 -51.22
C VAL A 487 29.88 12.83 -51.87
N ASP A 488 29.92 12.90 -53.21
CA ASP A 488 30.89 13.69 -53.96
C ASP A 488 30.73 15.20 -53.71
N ALA A 489 29.49 15.69 -53.58
CA ALA A 489 29.22 17.10 -53.25
C ALA A 489 29.65 17.47 -51.83
N VAL A 490 29.45 16.57 -50.86
CA VAL A 490 29.92 16.76 -49.48
C VAL A 490 31.45 16.68 -49.40
N ALA A 491 32.07 15.73 -50.12
CA ALA A 491 33.52 15.60 -50.22
C ALA A 491 34.17 16.85 -50.84
N ALA A 492 33.59 17.39 -51.92
CA ALA A 492 34.07 18.60 -52.57
C ALA A 492 34.00 19.84 -51.65
N ASN A 493 32.94 19.98 -50.85
CA ASN A 493 32.83 21.05 -49.85
C ASN A 493 33.85 20.88 -48.71
N HIS A 494 34.13 19.64 -48.29
CA HIS A 494 35.07 19.34 -47.20
C HIS A 494 36.55 19.54 -47.61
N ILE A 495 36.90 19.21 -48.86
CA ILE A 495 38.22 19.48 -49.45
C ILE A 495 38.51 20.99 -49.46
N SER A 496 37.49 21.85 -49.60
CA SER A 496 37.67 23.31 -49.50
C SER A 496 37.93 23.81 -48.07
N MET A 497 37.61 23.02 -47.04
CA MET A 497 37.73 23.36 -45.61
C MET A 497 38.98 22.74 -44.93
N GLY A 498 39.81 21.97 -45.64
CA GLY A 498 41.15 21.59 -45.20
C GLY A 498 41.25 20.46 -44.16
N TYR A 499 40.34 19.47 -44.18
CA TYR A 499 40.41 18.28 -43.32
C TYR A 499 40.86 17.02 -44.09
N ASP A 500 41.59 16.13 -43.41
CA ASP A 500 42.26 14.93 -43.96
C ASP A 500 41.30 13.78 -44.30
N ASP A 501 41.67 12.91 -45.27
CA ASP A 501 40.83 11.83 -45.84
C ASP A 501 40.31 10.83 -44.79
N THR A 502 41.01 10.69 -43.67
CA THR A 502 40.62 9.88 -42.51
C THR A 502 39.33 10.36 -41.85
N PHE A 503 38.98 11.65 -41.97
CA PHE A 503 37.76 12.24 -41.43
C PHE A 503 36.53 11.90 -42.28
N LEU A 504 36.70 11.77 -43.61
CA LEU A 504 35.63 11.40 -44.54
C LEU A 504 35.17 9.94 -44.31
N TYR A 505 36.12 9.03 -44.06
CA TYR A 505 35.84 7.63 -43.74
C TYR A 505 35.21 7.46 -42.34
N ALA A 506 35.61 8.28 -41.36
CA ALA A 506 34.98 8.33 -40.04
C ALA A 506 33.52 8.84 -40.10
N MET A 507 33.23 9.84 -40.96
CA MET A 507 31.88 10.38 -41.19
C MET A 507 30.92 9.38 -41.86
N MET A 508 31.45 8.37 -42.57
CA MET A 508 30.63 7.29 -43.14
C MET A 508 30.22 6.23 -42.09
N LEU A 509 30.76 6.27 -40.87
CA LEU A 509 30.64 5.20 -39.87
C LEU A 509 30.29 5.70 -38.45
N GLU A 510 29.57 6.80 -38.29
CA GLU A 510 29.26 7.34 -36.94
C GLU A 510 28.23 6.54 -36.11
N ASN A 511 27.63 5.45 -36.63
CA ASN A 511 26.56 4.71 -35.92
C ASN A 511 26.97 3.35 -35.31
N GLU A 512 28.26 3.04 -35.19
CA GLU A 512 28.73 1.85 -34.44
C GLU A 512 28.98 2.16 -32.97
N GLU A 513 27.91 2.19 -32.17
CA GLU A 513 28.01 1.94 -30.73
C GLU A 513 27.43 0.55 -30.43
N THR A 514 28.08 -0.50 -30.94
CA THR A 514 27.83 -1.91 -30.59
C THR A 514 28.84 -2.40 -29.58
N VAL A 515 28.81 -1.86 -28.35
CA VAL A 515 29.42 -2.48 -27.17
C VAL A 515 28.58 -2.07 -25.95
N LEU A 516 27.52 -2.83 -25.60
CA LEU A 516 26.97 -2.92 -24.23
C LEU A 516 25.73 -3.86 -24.03
N GLU A 517 25.40 -4.76 -24.96
CA GLU A 517 24.26 -5.70 -24.76
C GLU A 517 24.62 -7.19 -24.90
N GLN A 518 25.90 -7.56 -24.75
CA GLN A 518 26.33 -8.97 -24.68
C GLN A 518 26.32 -9.57 -23.27
N VAL A 519 25.89 -8.83 -22.23
CA VAL A 519 25.98 -9.27 -20.82
C VAL A 519 24.65 -9.81 -20.25
N HIS A 520 23.59 -9.98 -21.05
CA HIS A 520 22.29 -10.44 -20.49
C HIS A 520 21.67 -11.69 -21.14
N LEU A 521 22.44 -12.46 -21.90
CA LEU A 521 22.02 -13.79 -22.36
C LEU A 521 22.89 -14.95 -21.85
N SER A 522 23.84 -14.71 -20.94
CA SER A 522 24.56 -15.78 -20.22
C SER A 522 23.77 -16.34 -19.04
N ASP A 523 22.73 -15.64 -18.56
CA ASP A 523 22.02 -16.00 -17.33
C ASP A 523 20.72 -16.79 -17.59
N LEU A 524 20.52 -17.26 -18.83
CA LEU A 524 19.34 -18.05 -19.24
C LEU A 524 19.62 -19.55 -19.40
N GLU A 525 20.81 -20.05 -19.05
CA GLU A 525 21.13 -21.48 -19.06
C GLU A 525 21.21 -22.15 -17.67
N GLU A 526 20.92 -21.44 -16.57
CA GLU A 526 20.88 -22.04 -15.22
C GLU A 526 19.50 -21.88 -14.54
N SER A 527 18.45 -22.55 -15.03
CA SER A 527 17.28 -22.83 -14.16
C SER A 527 16.32 -23.94 -14.65
N GLU A 528 16.80 -25.15 -14.93
CA GLU A 528 16.01 -26.40 -14.83
C GLU A 528 17.04 -27.49 -14.44
N VAL A 529 17.06 -28.12 -13.25
CA VAL A 529 16.05 -28.98 -12.63
C VAL A 529 16.44 -29.18 -11.16
N GLU A 530 15.52 -28.92 -10.22
CA GLU A 530 15.60 -29.46 -8.86
C GLU A 530 14.34 -30.29 -8.59
N SER A 531 14.43 -31.61 -8.79
CA SER A 531 13.59 -32.60 -8.11
C SER A 531 14.31 -33.95 -8.15
N GLY A 532 14.69 -34.46 -6.97
CA GLY A 532 15.62 -35.57 -6.82
C GLY A 532 15.04 -36.97 -7.06
N SER A 533 15.96 -37.92 -7.24
CA SER A 533 15.89 -39.31 -6.75
C SER A 533 17.24 -39.99 -6.97
N GLU A 534 17.70 -40.73 -5.96
CA GLU A 534 18.92 -41.53 -5.89
C GLU A 534 18.99 -42.65 -6.94
N THR A 535 20.18 -42.97 -7.49
CA THR A 535 20.87 -44.28 -7.41
C THR A 535 22.08 -44.40 -8.37
N LEU A 536 23.22 -44.80 -7.80
CA LEU A 536 24.30 -45.69 -8.30
C LEU A 536 25.07 -45.43 -9.63
N ASP A 537 26.34 -45.06 -9.43
CA ASP A 537 27.58 -45.67 -9.94
C ASP A 537 28.10 -45.56 -11.39
N ALA A 538 29.41 -45.29 -11.40
CA ALA A 538 30.49 -45.71 -12.32
C ALA A 538 30.93 -44.80 -13.48
N MET A 539 32.05 -44.12 -13.21
CA MET A 539 33.28 -44.03 -14.02
C MET A 539 33.19 -43.82 -15.53
N VAL A 540 33.81 -42.75 -16.03
CA VAL A 540 35.08 -42.75 -16.77
C VAL A 540 35.30 -41.35 -17.33
N GLY A 541 36.45 -40.76 -17.01
CA GLY A 541 36.81 -39.41 -17.45
C GLY A 541 37.17 -39.37 -18.93
N GLU A 542 36.94 -38.21 -19.56
CA GLU A 542 37.62 -37.87 -20.79
C GLU A 542 37.92 -36.37 -20.88
N LYS A 543 39.16 -36.10 -21.28
CA LYS A 543 39.86 -34.82 -21.26
C LYS A 543 39.22 -33.82 -22.23
N ARG A 544 38.98 -32.59 -21.76
CA ARG A 544 38.87 -31.40 -22.61
C ARG A 544 40.20 -31.21 -23.37
N LYS A 545 40.19 -31.46 -24.68
CA LYS A 545 41.20 -30.97 -25.61
C LYS A 545 40.77 -29.58 -26.07
N SER A 546 41.58 -28.57 -25.73
CA SER A 546 41.54 -27.29 -26.43
C SER A 546 42.16 -27.47 -27.80
N THR A 547 41.43 -27.20 -28.86
CA THR A 547 42.00 -26.95 -30.19
C THR A 547 41.92 -25.45 -30.45
N LYS A 548 43.09 -24.81 -30.37
CA LYS A 548 43.38 -23.59 -31.12
C LYS A 548 43.50 -23.99 -32.58
N GLU A 549 42.79 -23.30 -33.46
CA GLU A 549 43.23 -23.13 -34.85
C GLU A 549 43.32 -21.65 -35.18
N HIS A 550 44.49 -21.28 -35.66
CA HIS A 550 44.84 -19.99 -36.23
C HIS A 550 44.44 -19.97 -37.71
N GLY A 551 43.87 -18.84 -38.15
CA GLY A 551 44.37 -18.10 -39.30
C GLY A 551 43.90 -18.48 -40.72
N LEU A 552 43.35 -17.43 -41.38
CA LEU A 552 43.39 -17.10 -42.81
C LEU A 552 42.26 -17.63 -43.73
N GLY A 553 41.62 -16.66 -44.40
CA GLY A 553 40.56 -16.82 -45.41
C GLY A 553 39.44 -15.79 -45.16
N ALA A 554 39.69 -14.50 -45.31
CA ALA A 554 39.41 -13.75 -46.56
C ALA A 554 37.91 -13.67 -46.89
N GLU A 555 37.38 -12.45 -46.77
CA GLU A 555 36.15 -11.92 -47.40
C GLU A 555 34.87 -12.75 -47.24
N VAL A 556 34.15 -12.49 -46.15
CA VAL A 556 32.70 -12.40 -46.23
C VAL A 556 32.36 -10.94 -46.00
N THR A 557 32.26 -10.17 -47.07
CA THR A 557 31.46 -8.94 -47.07
C THR A 557 30.06 -9.35 -46.63
N THR A 558 29.73 -9.17 -45.35
CA THR A 558 28.34 -9.08 -44.92
C THR A 558 27.75 -7.90 -45.67
N SER A 559 27.03 -8.17 -46.76
CA SER A 559 26.40 -7.16 -47.60
C SER A 559 25.48 -6.31 -46.71
N ARG A 560 25.86 -5.05 -46.51
CA ARG A 560 25.19 -4.12 -45.61
C ARG A 560 23.99 -3.51 -46.34
N VAL A 561 22.83 -3.48 -45.69
CA VAL A 561 21.66 -2.76 -46.22
C VAL A 561 21.93 -1.26 -46.08
N GLU A 562 22.17 -0.60 -47.20
CA GLU A 562 22.47 0.83 -47.26
C GLU A 562 21.19 1.66 -47.33
N LEU A 563 20.57 1.94 -46.18
CA LEU A 563 19.45 2.87 -46.10
C LEU A 563 19.95 4.31 -45.86
N PRO A 564 19.22 5.36 -46.29
CA PRO A 564 19.60 6.75 -46.02
C PRO A 564 19.92 7.02 -44.54
N SER A 565 19.17 6.46 -43.57
CA SER A 565 19.45 6.58 -42.13
C SER A 565 20.83 6.08 -41.66
N LYS A 566 21.60 5.39 -42.51
CA LYS A 566 22.97 4.94 -42.20
C LYS A 566 24.05 5.98 -42.52
N TYR A 567 23.72 7.05 -43.24
CA TYR A 567 24.66 8.09 -43.62
C TYR A 567 24.61 9.29 -42.67
N ALA A 568 25.72 10.02 -42.56
CA ALA A 568 25.79 11.19 -41.68
C ALA A 568 24.90 12.36 -42.15
N ALA A 569 24.51 13.20 -41.19
CA ALA A 569 23.61 14.33 -41.40
C ALA A 569 23.99 15.29 -42.56
N PRO A 570 25.27 15.56 -42.88
CA PRO A 570 25.64 16.39 -44.03
C PRO A 570 25.22 15.79 -45.38
N ILE A 571 25.28 14.47 -45.53
CA ILE A 571 24.89 13.74 -46.76
C ILE A 571 23.36 13.76 -46.89
N LEU A 572 22.65 13.55 -45.79
CA LEU A 572 21.18 13.51 -45.76
C LEU A 572 20.52 14.85 -46.08
N ARG A 573 21.22 15.97 -45.88
CA ARG A 573 20.73 17.33 -46.20
C ARG A 573 20.84 17.69 -47.68
N HIS A 574 21.49 16.85 -48.49
CA HIS A 574 21.66 17.11 -49.93
C HIS A 574 20.32 17.01 -50.68
N SER A 575 20.10 17.90 -51.64
CA SER A 575 18.81 18.03 -52.34
C SER A 575 18.39 16.78 -53.11
N THR A 576 19.35 15.97 -53.57
CA THR A 576 19.10 14.73 -54.34
C THR A 576 18.55 13.59 -53.48
N LEU A 577 18.89 13.55 -52.18
CA LEU A 577 18.44 12.52 -51.24
C LEU A 577 17.19 12.90 -50.47
N LYS A 578 16.73 14.17 -50.56
CA LYS A 578 15.57 14.67 -49.84
C LYS A 578 14.32 13.79 -50.01
N ALA A 579 14.00 13.37 -51.24
CA ALA A 579 12.85 12.52 -51.50
C ALA A 579 12.99 11.11 -50.87
N ALA A 580 14.20 10.57 -50.80
CA ALA A 580 14.47 9.27 -50.19
C ALA A 580 14.43 9.35 -48.65
N VAL A 581 14.99 10.41 -48.08
CA VAL A 581 14.95 10.73 -46.64
C VAL A 581 13.52 10.94 -46.17
N ASP A 582 12.70 11.68 -46.93
CA ASP A 582 11.30 11.93 -46.60
C ASP A 582 10.48 10.63 -46.63
N VAL A 583 10.74 9.74 -47.59
CA VAL A 583 10.07 8.43 -47.71
C VAL A 583 10.50 7.49 -46.59
N GLU A 584 11.80 7.35 -46.31
CA GLU A 584 12.28 6.51 -45.20
C GLU A 584 11.75 7.01 -43.86
N ARG A 585 11.75 8.33 -43.64
CA ARG A 585 11.19 8.93 -42.43
C ARG A 585 9.72 8.57 -42.26
N GLN A 586 8.89 8.72 -43.29
CA GLN A 586 7.47 8.38 -43.22
C GLN A 586 7.24 6.89 -42.93
N LEU A 587 8.04 6.01 -43.54
CA LEU A 587 7.99 4.57 -43.29
C LEU A 587 8.42 4.24 -41.86
N CYS A 588 9.48 4.85 -41.34
CA CYS A 588 9.94 4.65 -39.97
C CYS A 588 8.96 5.23 -38.93
N GLU A 589 8.30 6.37 -39.19
CA GLU A 589 7.24 6.92 -38.32
C GLU A 589 6.05 5.95 -38.26
N SER A 590 5.63 5.41 -39.41
CA SER A 590 4.58 4.39 -39.50
C SER A 590 4.97 3.10 -38.78
N GLN A 591 6.18 2.61 -39.01
CA GLN A 591 6.72 1.40 -38.38
C GLN A 591 6.83 1.56 -36.85
N ALA A 592 7.38 2.67 -36.36
CA ALA A 592 7.45 2.96 -34.93
C ALA A 592 6.05 3.00 -34.30
N GLY A 593 5.09 3.65 -34.95
CA GLY A 593 3.68 3.65 -34.53
C GLY A 593 3.06 2.25 -34.48
N ASN A 594 3.25 1.44 -35.53
CA ASN A 594 2.74 0.08 -35.63
C ASN A 594 3.36 -0.84 -34.58
N MET A 595 4.66 -0.73 -34.32
CA MET A 595 5.36 -1.55 -33.34
C MET A 595 4.98 -1.19 -31.90
N LEU A 596 4.75 0.10 -31.59
CA LEU A 596 4.18 0.48 -30.30
C LEU A 596 2.76 -0.07 -30.12
N ARG A 597 1.93 -0.09 -31.17
CA ARG A 597 0.60 -0.74 -31.13
C ARG A 597 0.72 -2.24 -30.85
N GLU A 598 1.54 -2.96 -31.62
CA GLU A 598 1.76 -4.40 -31.42
C GLU A 598 2.28 -4.69 -30.00
N LEU A 599 3.24 -3.90 -29.51
CA LEU A 599 3.78 -4.02 -28.15
C LEU A 599 2.68 -3.93 -27.08
N ARG A 600 1.79 -2.94 -27.20
CA ARG A 600 0.67 -2.72 -26.26
C ARG A 600 -0.33 -3.87 -26.30
N THR A 601 -0.76 -4.29 -27.48
CA THR A 601 -1.69 -5.40 -27.68
C THR A 601 -1.13 -6.69 -27.08
N GLU A 602 0.14 -6.99 -27.35
CA GLU A 602 0.80 -8.19 -26.85
C GLU A 602 1.02 -8.16 -25.33
N LEU A 603 1.29 -7.00 -24.73
CA LEU A 603 1.35 -6.82 -23.27
C LEU A 603 0.00 -7.13 -22.60
N ILE A 604 -1.11 -6.65 -23.16
CA ILE A 604 -2.46 -6.90 -22.66
C ILE A 604 -2.83 -8.37 -22.82
N LEU A 605 -2.57 -8.97 -23.97
CA LEU A 605 -2.83 -10.39 -24.20
C LEU A 605 -2.00 -11.28 -23.25
N LYS A 606 -0.73 -10.93 -23.01
CA LYS A 606 0.11 -11.63 -22.04
C LYS A 606 -0.48 -11.53 -20.62
N TYR A 607 -0.95 -10.36 -20.21
CA TYR A 607 -1.61 -10.19 -18.92
C TYR A 607 -2.87 -11.09 -18.80
N SER A 608 -3.74 -11.10 -19.82
CA SER A 608 -4.93 -11.96 -19.81
C SER A 608 -4.59 -13.44 -19.68
N LEU A 609 -3.50 -13.89 -20.32
CA LEU A 609 -3.00 -15.26 -20.17
C LEU A 609 -2.44 -15.54 -18.77
N LEU A 610 -1.70 -14.61 -18.17
CA LEU A 610 -1.20 -14.74 -16.79
C LEU A 610 -2.35 -14.87 -15.79
N LYS A 611 -3.43 -14.12 -16.00
CA LYS A 611 -4.64 -14.21 -15.19
C LYS A 611 -5.35 -15.55 -15.36
N ALA A 612 -5.54 -16.00 -16.61
CA ALA A 612 -6.11 -17.31 -16.89
C ALA A 612 -5.28 -18.45 -16.27
N LYS A 613 -3.95 -18.30 -16.23
CA LYS A 613 -3.03 -19.22 -15.54
C LYS A 613 -3.29 -19.23 -14.03
N ALA A 614 -3.44 -18.08 -13.40
CA ALA A 614 -3.66 -17.98 -11.95
C ALA A 614 -5.01 -18.60 -11.51
N GLN A 615 -6.02 -18.58 -12.39
CA GLN A 615 -7.34 -19.14 -12.13
C GLN A 615 -7.46 -20.65 -12.45
N GLY A 616 -6.55 -21.18 -13.27
CA GLY A 616 -6.53 -22.59 -13.65
C GLY A 616 -5.78 -23.46 -12.65
N SER A 617 -6.22 -24.70 -12.46
CA SER A 617 -5.53 -25.71 -11.64
C SER A 617 -5.02 -26.87 -12.51
N GLY A 618 -3.74 -27.21 -12.40
CA GLY A 618 -3.17 -28.46 -12.96
C GLY A 618 -1.88 -28.28 -13.76
N VAL A 619 -0.92 -29.19 -13.57
CA VAL A 619 0.45 -29.11 -14.11
C VAL A 619 0.45 -28.98 -15.64
N THR A 620 -0.26 -29.84 -16.37
CA THR A 620 -0.29 -29.83 -17.85
C THR A 620 -0.94 -28.56 -18.42
N ALA A 621 -1.95 -28.01 -17.75
CA ALA A 621 -2.59 -26.76 -18.15
C ALA A 621 -1.66 -25.56 -17.94
N HIS A 622 -0.89 -25.56 -16.84
CA HIS A 622 0.15 -24.55 -16.60
C HIS A 622 1.29 -24.65 -17.62
N THR A 623 1.78 -25.84 -17.98
CA THR A 623 2.85 -25.99 -18.99
C THR A 623 2.42 -25.45 -20.35
N ARG A 624 1.21 -25.79 -20.83
CA ARG A 624 0.68 -25.24 -22.10
C ARG A 624 0.51 -23.72 -22.06
N THR A 625 0.07 -23.18 -20.93
CA THR A 625 -0.10 -21.73 -20.76
C THR A 625 1.25 -21.02 -20.67
N ASN A 626 2.26 -21.62 -20.03
CA ASN A 626 3.62 -21.11 -19.98
C ASN A 626 4.24 -21.00 -21.38
N VAL A 627 4.05 -22.01 -22.24
CA VAL A 627 4.51 -21.95 -23.64
C VAL A 627 3.86 -20.77 -24.38
N ARG A 628 2.56 -20.53 -24.16
CA ARG A 628 1.86 -19.37 -24.74
C ARG A 628 2.39 -18.04 -24.19
N ILE A 629 2.61 -17.93 -22.88
CA ILE A 629 3.18 -16.75 -22.24
C ILE A 629 4.59 -16.47 -22.78
N HIS A 630 5.43 -17.51 -22.91
CA HIS A 630 6.78 -17.38 -23.45
C HIS A 630 6.77 -16.96 -24.93
N ARG A 631 5.86 -17.49 -25.74
CA ARG A 631 5.66 -17.05 -27.13
C ARG A 631 5.24 -15.58 -27.21
N LYS A 632 4.35 -15.14 -26.31
CA LYS A 632 3.95 -13.74 -26.20
C LYS A 632 5.11 -12.85 -25.75
N GLN A 633 5.94 -13.31 -24.81
CA GLN A 633 7.16 -12.60 -24.40
C GLN A 633 8.12 -12.39 -25.58
N LYS A 634 8.39 -13.43 -26.38
CA LYS A 634 9.22 -13.28 -27.59
C LYS A 634 8.65 -12.26 -28.59
N THR A 635 7.32 -12.17 -28.69
CA THR A 635 6.65 -11.22 -29.58
C THR A 635 6.78 -9.78 -29.04
N ILE A 636 6.62 -9.59 -27.73
CA ILE A 636 6.87 -8.33 -27.02
C ILE A 636 8.31 -7.85 -27.25
N ASP A 637 9.30 -8.73 -27.05
CA ASP A 637 10.71 -8.37 -27.20
C ASP A 637 11.05 -8.02 -28.66
N ARG A 638 10.44 -8.72 -29.64
CA ARG A 638 10.59 -8.39 -31.06
C ARG A 638 9.97 -7.03 -31.41
N ALA A 639 8.76 -6.75 -30.93
CA ALA A 639 8.10 -5.46 -31.16
C ALA A 639 8.90 -4.31 -30.51
N ALA A 640 9.39 -4.50 -29.28
CA ALA A 640 10.23 -3.52 -28.58
C ALA A 640 11.55 -3.25 -29.33
N TRP A 641 12.19 -4.30 -29.85
CA TRP A 641 13.41 -4.15 -30.65
C TRP A 641 13.15 -3.37 -31.94
N ARG A 642 12.11 -3.73 -32.70
CA ARG A 642 11.75 -3.04 -33.95
C ARG A 642 11.40 -1.57 -33.72
N TYR A 643 10.73 -1.27 -32.61
CA TYR A 643 10.49 0.11 -32.18
C TYR A 643 11.80 0.86 -31.93
N ARG A 644 12.72 0.29 -31.13
CA ARG A 644 14.03 0.91 -30.84
C ARG A 644 14.83 1.12 -32.13
N HIS A 645 14.77 0.17 -33.06
CA HIS A 645 15.42 0.24 -34.37
C HIS A 645 14.86 1.38 -35.23
N ALA A 646 13.53 1.43 -35.40
CA ALA A 646 12.86 2.52 -36.14
C ALA A 646 13.12 3.88 -35.49
N ARG A 647 13.14 3.98 -34.15
CA ARG A 647 13.47 5.23 -33.44
C ARG A 647 14.91 5.68 -33.71
N ARG A 648 15.88 4.77 -33.71
CA ARG A 648 17.28 5.12 -34.06
C ARG A 648 17.39 5.66 -35.48
N ALA A 649 16.67 5.05 -36.44
CA ALA A 649 16.61 5.55 -37.80
C ALA A 649 15.96 6.95 -37.86
N LEU A 650 14.87 7.19 -37.13
CA LEU A 650 14.23 8.51 -37.05
C LEU A 650 15.16 9.59 -36.48
N LEU A 651 15.94 9.29 -35.44
CA LEU A 651 16.94 10.22 -34.90
C LEU A 651 18.01 10.56 -35.94
N ALA A 652 18.50 9.57 -36.69
CA ALA A 652 19.47 9.78 -37.77
C ALA A 652 18.89 10.64 -38.91
N LEU A 653 17.59 10.50 -39.21
CA LEU A 653 16.86 11.28 -40.21
C LEU A 653 16.44 12.68 -39.70
N GLY A 654 16.85 13.07 -38.49
CA GLY A 654 16.67 14.42 -37.95
C GLY A 654 15.40 14.64 -37.11
N MET A 655 14.81 13.57 -36.56
CA MET A 655 13.78 13.70 -35.50
C MET A 655 14.41 14.26 -34.22
N ASP A 656 13.67 15.12 -33.51
CA ASP A 656 14.11 15.61 -32.19
C ASP A 656 14.16 14.45 -31.18
N ALA A 657 15.19 14.44 -30.33
CA ALA A 657 15.37 13.41 -29.31
C ALA A 657 14.23 13.40 -28.27
N ASN A 658 13.58 14.56 -28.07
CA ASN A 658 12.46 14.78 -27.17
C ASN A 658 11.09 14.82 -27.90
N ASP A 659 10.96 14.14 -29.04
CA ASP A 659 9.68 14.02 -29.73
C ASP A 659 8.60 13.45 -28.80
N ARG A 660 7.44 14.09 -28.76
CA ARG A 660 6.32 13.75 -27.86
C ARG A 660 5.62 12.44 -28.22
N ARG A 661 5.84 11.90 -29.42
CA ARG A 661 5.21 10.66 -29.92
C ARG A 661 6.10 9.44 -29.77
N PHE A 662 7.43 9.62 -29.87
CA PHE A 662 8.40 8.53 -29.96
C PHE A 662 9.52 8.65 -28.90
N HIS A 663 9.20 8.32 -27.65
CA HIS A 663 10.15 8.30 -26.53
C HIS A 663 11.10 7.10 -26.56
N GLU A 664 12.21 7.20 -25.84
CA GLU A 664 13.10 6.06 -25.63
C GLU A 664 12.38 4.96 -24.82
N LEU A 665 12.42 3.71 -25.32
CA LEU A 665 11.74 2.57 -24.70
C LEU A 665 12.71 1.78 -23.84
N MET A 666 12.61 1.94 -22.52
CA MET A 666 13.38 1.17 -21.55
C MET A 666 12.72 -0.18 -21.27
N ASP A 667 13.46 -1.10 -20.65
CA ASP A 667 12.92 -2.42 -20.35
C ASP A 667 11.84 -2.39 -19.26
N GLU A 668 11.93 -1.41 -18.34
CA GLU A 668 10.94 -1.14 -17.30
C GLU A 668 9.59 -0.64 -17.85
N ASP A 669 9.60 -0.07 -19.07
CA ASP A 669 8.42 0.45 -19.73
C ASP A 669 7.55 -0.67 -20.32
N LYS A 670 8.10 -1.88 -20.54
CA LYS A 670 7.45 -3.07 -21.12
C LYS A 670 6.47 -3.73 -20.14
N ARG A 671 5.58 -2.93 -19.54
CA ARG A 671 4.59 -3.37 -18.55
C ARG A 671 3.19 -2.94 -18.95
N ALA A 672 2.25 -3.87 -18.86
CA ALA A 672 0.83 -3.54 -18.91
C ALA A 672 0.42 -2.75 -17.66
N PHE A 673 -0.57 -1.88 -17.81
CA PHE A 673 -1.26 -1.33 -16.64
C PHE A 673 -2.09 -2.43 -15.95
N VAL A 674 -2.43 -2.21 -14.68
CA VAL A 674 -3.24 -3.16 -13.91
C VAL A 674 -4.67 -3.21 -14.45
N MET A 675 -5.08 -4.35 -15.01
CA MET A 675 -6.39 -4.54 -15.66
C MET A 675 -7.46 -5.13 -14.73
N ASP A 676 -7.10 -5.67 -13.56
CA ASP A 676 -8.04 -6.12 -12.52
C ASP A 676 -7.69 -5.47 -11.17
N THR A 677 -8.71 -5.00 -10.45
CA THR A 677 -8.53 -4.48 -9.08
C THR A 677 -7.94 -5.51 -8.12
N ASN A 678 -8.20 -6.79 -8.37
CA ASN A 678 -7.65 -7.88 -7.55
C ASN A 678 -6.13 -8.03 -7.71
N ASP A 679 -5.55 -7.47 -8.78
CA ASP A 679 -4.12 -7.50 -9.05
C ASP A 679 -3.41 -6.22 -8.57
N GLU A 680 -4.16 -5.24 -8.01
CA GLU A 680 -3.59 -4.02 -7.45
C GLU A 680 -2.81 -4.33 -6.17
N ARG A 681 -1.56 -3.87 -6.13
CA ARG A 681 -0.67 -4.01 -4.97
C ARG A 681 -0.61 -2.72 -4.18
N LEU A 682 -0.17 -2.83 -2.93
CA LEU A 682 0.06 -1.69 -2.06
C LEU A 682 1.02 -0.70 -2.76
N GLY A 683 0.57 0.55 -2.92
CA GLY A 683 1.34 1.61 -3.56
C GLY A 683 1.09 1.79 -5.05
N ASP A 684 0.32 0.93 -5.72
CA ASP A 684 0.03 1.10 -7.15
C ASP A 684 -0.77 2.37 -7.45
N SER A 685 -1.62 2.83 -6.53
CA SER A 685 -2.29 4.16 -6.61
C SER A 685 -1.32 5.35 -6.67
N ARG A 686 -0.03 5.14 -6.42
CA ARG A 686 1.04 6.16 -6.47
C ARG A 686 1.91 6.05 -7.73
N LYS A 687 1.78 4.97 -8.48
CA LYS A 687 2.62 4.71 -9.66
C LYS A 687 1.92 5.28 -10.88
N ALA A 688 2.66 6.10 -11.62
CA ALA A 688 2.30 6.45 -12.98
C ALA A 688 2.31 5.19 -13.87
N PRO A 689 1.34 5.02 -14.78
CA PRO A 689 1.45 4.09 -15.89
C PRO A 689 2.74 4.32 -16.69
N SER A 690 3.18 3.31 -17.45
CA SER A 690 4.29 3.49 -18.40
C SER A 690 3.90 4.52 -19.48
N TRP A 691 4.87 5.31 -19.96
CA TRP A 691 4.65 6.35 -20.97
C TRP A 691 4.07 5.79 -22.27
N ILE A 692 4.30 4.51 -22.55
CA ILE A 692 3.70 3.82 -23.71
C ILE A 692 2.17 3.89 -23.66
N TRP A 693 1.56 4.16 -22.51
CA TRP A 693 0.11 4.31 -22.34
C TRP A 693 -0.38 5.77 -22.27
N GLU A 694 0.51 6.76 -22.43
CA GLU A 694 0.19 8.21 -22.40
C GLU A 694 -0.49 8.67 -23.70
N ASP A 695 0.01 8.29 -24.87
CA ASP A 695 -0.64 8.60 -26.15
C ASP A 695 -1.57 7.45 -26.56
N ILE A 696 -2.87 7.75 -26.61
CA ILE A 696 -3.95 6.79 -26.88
C ILE A 696 -4.72 7.06 -28.18
N THR A 697 -4.24 7.99 -29.00
CA THR A 697 -4.80 8.33 -30.33
C THR A 697 -4.83 7.13 -31.30
N PHE A 698 -4.05 6.09 -31.01
CA PHE A 698 -3.93 4.87 -31.82
C PHE A 698 -5.14 3.92 -31.76
N VAL A 699 -6.06 4.09 -30.81
CA VAL A 699 -7.23 3.19 -30.61
C VAL A 699 -8.32 3.45 -31.65
N GLU A 700 -8.30 4.60 -32.32
CA GLU A 700 -9.36 5.06 -33.23
C GLU A 700 -9.35 4.35 -34.61
N THR A 701 -8.26 3.66 -34.96
CA THR A 701 -8.03 3.27 -36.37
C THR A 701 -8.46 1.85 -36.77
N ASP A 702 -8.79 0.95 -35.84
CA ASP A 702 -9.06 -0.46 -36.20
C ASP A 702 -10.11 -1.16 -35.31
N GLU A 703 -11.25 -1.55 -35.89
CA GLU A 703 -12.27 -2.41 -35.24
C GLU A 703 -11.80 -3.87 -35.06
N THR A 704 -10.59 -4.21 -35.52
CA THR A 704 -10.07 -5.57 -35.62
C THR A 704 -9.43 -6.09 -34.33
N GLU A 705 -9.05 -5.22 -33.39
CA GLU A 705 -8.40 -5.60 -32.12
C GLU A 705 -9.43 -5.82 -30.98
N LYS A 706 -9.96 -7.04 -30.89
CA LYS A 706 -10.89 -7.44 -29.82
C LYS A 706 -10.26 -7.29 -28.42
N GLY A 707 -10.70 -6.29 -27.65
CA GLY A 707 -10.47 -6.17 -26.20
C GLY A 707 -9.56 -5.03 -25.74
N LEU A 708 -8.76 -4.44 -26.63
CA LEU A 708 -7.89 -3.29 -26.32
C LEU A 708 -8.71 -2.01 -26.02
N PRO A 709 -9.72 -1.62 -26.83
CA PRO A 709 -10.57 -0.46 -26.51
C PRO A 709 -11.31 -0.63 -25.18
N ASP A 710 -11.77 -1.84 -24.86
CA ASP A 710 -12.45 -2.14 -23.60
C ASP A 710 -11.52 -2.02 -22.39
N ALA A 711 -10.31 -2.59 -22.49
CA ALA A 711 -9.29 -2.49 -21.45
C ALA A 711 -8.91 -1.03 -21.17
N MET A 712 -8.81 -0.21 -22.22
CA MET A 712 -8.49 1.22 -22.09
C MET A 712 -9.64 2.03 -21.51
N ARG A 713 -10.89 1.74 -21.87
CA ARG A 713 -12.07 2.34 -21.20
C ARG A 713 -12.10 2.03 -19.71
N VAL A 714 -11.81 0.78 -19.33
CA VAL A 714 -11.71 0.38 -17.91
C VAL A 714 -10.56 1.09 -17.22
N HIS A 715 -9.41 1.22 -17.89
CA HIS A 715 -8.26 1.95 -17.35
C HIS A 715 -8.58 3.42 -17.11
N TRP A 716 -9.17 4.10 -18.10
CA TRP A 716 -9.61 5.49 -17.99
C TRP A 716 -10.57 5.67 -16.81
N PHE A 717 -11.60 4.81 -16.71
CA PHE A 717 -12.55 4.85 -15.60
C PHE A 717 -11.83 4.74 -14.25
N ARG A 718 -10.88 3.81 -14.12
CA ARG A 718 -10.07 3.65 -12.90
C ARG A 718 -9.23 4.87 -12.60
N GLN A 719 -8.52 5.42 -13.59
CA GLN A 719 -7.70 6.63 -13.37
C GLN A 719 -8.55 7.82 -12.95
N CYS A 720 -9.71 8.01 -13.56
CA CYS A 720 -10.62 9.08 -13.15
C CYS A 720 -11.25 8.83 -11.78
N THR A 721 -11.52 7.57 -11.40
CA THR A 721 -11.93 7.25 -10.02
C THR A 721 -10.80 7.56 -9.03
N THR A 722 -9.55 7.18 -9.34
CA THR A 722 -8.36 7.50 -8.53
C THR A 722 -8.16 9.00 -8.38
N ALA A 723 -8.28 9.77 -9.47
CA ALA A 723 -8.22 11.23 -9.45
C ALA A 723 -9.32 11.83 -8.55
N ASN A 724 -10.54 11.31 -8.61
CA ASN A 724 -11.64 11.74 -7.74
C ASN A 724 -11.38 11.36 -6.27
N ARG A 725 -10.86 10.16 -5.97
CA ARG A 725 -10.48 9.75 -4.62
C ARG A 725 -9.36 10.62 -4.05
N TRP A 726 -8.36 11.01 -4.84
CA TRP A 726 -7.32 11.94 -4.40
C TRP A 726 -7.86 13.36 -4.16
N LYS A 727 -8.78 13.86 -5.01
CA LYS A 727 -9.50 15.12 -4.76
C LYS A 727 -10.24 15.10 -3.43
N GLU A 728 -11.04 14.06 -3.18
CA GLU A 728 -11.75 13.86 -1.92
C GLU A 728 -10.78 13.74 -0.74
N GLN A 729 -9.67 13.03 -0.92
CA GLN A 729 -8.67 12.81 0.13
C GLN A 729 -8.03 14.12 0.60
N VAL A 730 -7.73 15.04 -0.32
CA VAL A 730 -7.24 16.38 0.03
C VAL A 730 -8.27 17.12 0.88
N LEU A 731 -9.54 17.11 0.48
CA LEU A 731 -10.62 17.78 1.23
C LEU A 731 -10.83 17.15 2.62
N LEU A 732 -10.84 15.82 2.71
CA LEU A 732 -10.97 15.09 3.97
C LEU A 732 -9.81 15.42 4.92
N LEU A 733 -8.57 15.45 4.43
CA LEU A 733 -7.40 15.77 5.25
C LEU A 733 -7.44 17.21 5.77
N GLU A 734 -7.90 18.18 4.98
CA GLU A 734 -8.07 19.56 5.44
C GLU A 734 -9.08 19.65 6.59
N VAL A 735 -10.21 18.95 6.46
CA VAL A 735 -11.23 18.90 7.51
C VAL A 735 -10.74 18.17 8.75
N GLU A 736 -10.01 17.06 8.60
CA GLU A 736 -9.38 16.32 9.71
C GLU A 736 -8.35 17.18 10.47
N MET A 737 -7.56 17.99 9.76
CA MET A 737 -6.63 18.95 10.38
C MET A 737 -7.36 20.01 11.18
N ARG A 738 -8.43 20.60 10.61
CA ARG A 738 -9.28 21.59 11.31
C ARG A 738 -9.92 20.99 12.56
N ARG A 739 -10.51 19.79 12.44
CA ARG A 739 -11.09 19.03 13.56
C ARG A 739 -10.07 18.76 14.64
N THR A 740 -8.85 18.34 14.28
CA THR A 740 -7.79 18.09 15.24
C THR A 740 -7.47 19.35 16.06
N CYS A 741 -7.38 20.51 15.41
CA CYS A 741 -7.16 21.80 16.08
C CYS A 741 -8.34 22.18 16.98
N ARG A 742 -9.58 22.09 16.49
CA ARG A 742 -10.79 22.39 17.25
C ARG A 742 -10.92 21.46 18.47
N PHE A 743 -10.64 20.17 18.32
CA PHE A 743 -10.62 19.18 19.40
C PHE A 743 -9.60 19.55 20.49
N PHE A 744 -8.34 19.84 20.12
CA PHE A 744 -7.35 20.20 21.13
C PHE A 744 -7.69 21.52 21.84
N ARG A 745 -8.26 22.50 21.14
CA ARG A 745 -8.74 23.75 21.76
C ARG A 745 -9.92 23.49 22.70
N HIS A 746 -10.88 22.66 22.30
CA HIS A 746 -12.02 22.29 23.14
C HIS A 746 -11.55 21.66 24.47
N TYR A 747 -10.66 20.67 24.40
CA TYR A 747 -10.14 20.03 25.61
C TYR A 747 -9.21 20.93 26.42
N GLN A 748 -8.43 21.80 25.78
CA GLN A 748 -7.65 22.84 26.48
C GLN A 748 -8.59 23.72 27.33
N GLN A 749 -9.66 24.24 26.74
CA GLN A 749 -10.62 25.11 27.43
C GLN A 749 -11.33 24.35 28.55
N ARG A 750 -11.83 23.14 28.28
CA ARG A 750 -12.47 22.29 29.29
C ARG A 750 -11.58 22.08 30.52
N TRP A 751 -10.28 21.85 30.31
CA TRP A 751 -9.33 21.69 31.43
C TRP A 751 -9.03 23.01 32.16
N LEU A 752 -9.08 24.16 31.49
CA LEU A 752 -8.97 25.46 32.13
C LEU A 752 -10.21 25.79 32.97
N ASP A 753 -11.41 25.52 32.44
CA ASP A 753 -12.67 25.71 33.16
C ASP A 753 -12.71 24.84 34.43
N ASN A 754 -12.32 23.57 34.31
CA ASN A 754 -12.17 22.66 35.45
C ASN A 754 -11.14 23.19 36.47
N ALA A 755 -10.06 23.82 36.02
CA ALA A 755 -9.07 24.40 36.92
C ALA A 755 -9.65 25.57 37.71
N HIS A 756 -10.39 26.48 37.05
CA HIS A 756 -11.05 27.61 37.68
C HIS A 756 -12.13 27.16 38.67
N GLU A 757 -12.91 26.14 38.32
CA GLU A 757 -13.90 25.56 39.23
C GLU A 757 -13.25 24.96 40.50
N HIS A 758 -12.12 24.25 40.34
CA HIS A 758 -11.39 23.72 41.48
C HIS A 758 -10.73 24.83 42.33
N GLU A 759 -10.27 25.92 41.73
CA GLU A 759 -9.76 27.10 42.45
C GLU A 759 -10.85 27.78 43.28
N ALA A 760 -12.04 27.96 42.70
CA ALA A 760 -13.20 28.52 43.39
C ALA A 760 -13.63 27.66 44.60
N ARG A 761 -13.36 26.35 44.56
CA ARG A 761 -13.61 25.40 45.66
C ARG A 761 -12.41 25.21 46.60
N SER A 762 -11.37 26.04 46.49
CA SER A 762 -10.12 25.93 47.30
C SER A 762 -9.37 24.60 47.16
N ASN A 763 -9.56 23.88 46.04
CA ASN A 763 -8.91 22.60 45.74
C ASN A 763 -7.62 22.76 44.93
N ALA A 764 -6.61 23.41 45.52
CA ALA A 764 -5.37 23.80 44.83
C ALA A 764 -4.67 22.64 44.09
N ARG A 765 -4.64 21.42 44.68
CA ARG A 765 -4.00 20.25 44.06
C ARG A 765 -4.69 19.80 42.76
N ARG A 766 -6.04 19.82 42.73
CA ARG A 766 -6.82 19.44 41.54
C ARG A 766 -6.74 20.52 40.46
N ALA A 767 -6.79 21.79 40.85
CA ALA A 767 -6.58 22.91 39.96
C ALA A 767 -5.21 22.86 39.26
N ALA A 768 -4.13 22.60 40.01
CA ALA A 768 -2.79 22.46 39.45
C ALA A 768 -2.69 21.31 38.43
N TYR A 769 -3.35 20.18 38.71
CA TYR A 769 -3.41 19.07 37.77
C TYR A 769 -4.18 19.43 36.48
N ALA A 770 -5.32 20.10 36.61
CA ALA A 770 -6.14 20.54 35.49
C ALA A 770 -5.38 21.53 34.58
N ARG A 771 -4.69 22.53 35.17
CA ARG A 771 -3.78 23.43 34.42
C ARG A 771 -2.67 22.68 33.69
N ARG A 772 -2.09 21.65 34.32
CA ARG A 772 -1.10 20.79 33.66
C ARG A 772 -1.70 20.04 32.46
N GLN A 773 -2.94 19.58 32.53
CA GLN A 773 -3.61 18.97 31.37
C GLN A 773 -3.88 20.00 30.26
N ALA A 774 -4.37 21.19 30.60
CA ALA A 774 -4.56 22.27 29.63
C ALA A 774 -3.24 22.62 28.90
N PHE A 775 -2.12 22.68 29.63
CA PHE A 775 -0.81 22.92 29.03
C PHE A 775 -0.39 21.81 28.05
N ARG A 776 -0.75 20.54 28.30
CA ARG A 776 -0.49 19.45 27.34
C ARG A 776 -1.20 19.66 26.02
N TYR A 777 -2.47 20.06 26.05
CA TYR A 777 -3.22 20.37 24.82
C TYR A 777 -2.68 21.63 24.13
N THR A 778 -2.15 22.59 24.89
CA THR A 778 -1.44 23.76 24.32
C THR A 778 -0.25 23.32 23.47
N ARG A 779 0.57 22.40 23.97
CA ARG A 779 1.70 21.83 23.21
C ARG A 779 1.26 21.05 21.97
N LEU A 780 0.14 20.33 22.05
CA LEU A 780 -0.43 19.63 20.89
C LEU A 780 -0.91 20.62 19.82
N LEU A 781 -1.53 21.74 20.23
CA LEU A 781 -1.93 22.83 19.34
C LEU A 781 -0.74 23.53 18.68
N GLU A 782 0.34 23.78 19.42
CA GLU A 782 1.59 24.32 18.87
C GLU A 782 2.14 23.37 17.79
N GLY A 783 2.16 22.07 18.07
CA GLY A 783 2.56 21.06 17.09
C GLY A 783 1.70 21.04 15.83
N CYS A 784 0.41 21.38 15.93
CA CYS A 784 -0.46 21.64 14.78
C CYS A 784 -0.05 22.92 14.05
N LYS A 785 0.12 24.05 14.75
CA LYS A 785 0.49 25.37 14.16
C LYS A 785 1.79 25.32 13.36
N GLU A 786 2.76 24.53 13.82
CA GLU A 786 4.04 24.33 13.13
C GLU A 786 3.91 23.57 11.80
N ARG A 787 2.87 22.73 11.64
CA ARG A 787 2.82 21.72 10.56
C ARG A 787 1.65 21.92 9.60
N PHE A 788 0.52 22.40 10.09
CA PHE A 788 -0.68 22.54 9.26
C PHE A 788 -0.67 23.88 8.51
N PRO A 789 -1.28 23.93 7.31
CA PRO A 789 -1.50 25.18 6.60
C PRO A 789 -2.27 26.20 7.45
N ALA A 790 -1.97 27.49 7.30
CA ALA A 790 -2.61 28.58 8.05
C ALA A 790 -4.15 28.56 7.96
N LYS A 791 -4.69 28.14 6.79
CA LYS A 791 -6.13 27.97 6.54
C LYS A 791 -6.83 26.93 7.43
N CYS A 792 -6.09 26.08 8.13
CA CYS A 792 -6.64 25.09 9.06
C CYS A 792 -6.94 25.68 10.46
N PHE A 793 -6.52 26.93 10.71
CA PHE A 793 -6.71 27.63 11.99
C PHE A 793 -7.78 28.71 11.96
N VAL A 794 -8.29 29.04 10.77
CA VAL A 794 -9.39 29.99 10.60
C VAL A 794 -10.66 29.38 11.20
N ALA A 795 -11.37 30.21 11.98
CA ALA A 795 -12.44 29.83 12.89
C ALA A 795 -13.55 29.02 12.20
#